data_AF-A0A8B9LA46-F1
#
_entry.id   AF-A0A8B9LA46-F1
#
_cell.length_a   1.000
_cell.length_b   1.000
_cell.length_c   1.000
_cell.angle_alpha   90.00
_cell.angle_beta   90.00
_cell.angle_gamma   90.00
#
_symmetry.space_group_name_H-M   'P 1'
#
loop_
_entity.id
_entity.type
_entity.pdbx_description
1 polymer ?
#
loop_
_entity_poly.entity_id
_entity_poly.type
_entity_poly.pdbx_seq_one_letter_code
_entity_poly.pdbx_strand_id
1 'polypeptide(L)'
;DVCGHYAYVLLLDSVDPFSPGTELWSSNFNEIQIVCLIFRSLSLSLSLSFSFLRMQRWGLNTYLYGPKDDLKHRLLWREVYSADEEAQLKALVCEAESRGLSFVYALSPGQDIVFSSSSDLTLLKRKLRQVAELGCQAFAILFDDIDHSMCQADTEAFSSFAHAQVSVANEIFRFLGEPPVFLFCPTEYCGSLCSPSVSKSPYLLTVGEDLLPGISVIWTGSKVISRELSADSLVEVQSVLQRPPLVWDNLHANDYDSRRVFLGPFKGRPPGLQANLRGLLLNPNCEFEANYIPLHTLGSWHKAGKEEREGERSEEGEGHMYCPDRALSAALQDWMNELSQPLQPGTDMPTCRQIRPTEHRSSAHSSKHKPSESSDNQYGAHSRPSCTAGPLPACSSQHRKPTAAGREGGAGPLRSEERANGGHSREKVQGKALCAGKGPLNEVQVRLLVGLYYLPHEHGPPAQSLLQDLTWLKANCNFVSANGNGKKTQPQKVNEWRARAGRFLAACDEIAALHGSVVNSVNRAVLYDLYPYVWDLRNTMLVAKAFISWLGERKRDSELFSHPPPLFPTSRLYNIRPFQHKDKVRCLGASLALCPEYSFVLEDELGVCGCAVGILDVRSFAKRCQATWLPAMRDKYPTRPHGEALLCFHEEQDYPDSLLYHFPSQLRLEALPELVDCSISRSLLTSLLTALKANGEKEREICALYVKILLQMCIQLL
;
A
#
# COMPACT_ATOMS: atom_id res chain seq x y z
N ASP A 1 -17.29 64.97 40.64
CA ASP A 1 -18.13 65.83 39.78
C ASP A 1 -17.23 66.48 38.73
N VAL A 2 -17.47 66.44 37.41
CA VAL A 2 -18.34 65.60 36.53
C VAL A 2 -17.68 65.61 35.12
N CYS A 3 -17.53 64.46 34.43
CA CYS A 3 -17.22 64.22 32.99
C CYS A 3 -16.04 64.99 32.33
N GLY A 4 -15.37 64.57 31.24
CA GLY A 4 -15.51 63.49 30.24
C GLY A 4 -15.14 64.08 28.85
N HIS A 5 -14.43 63.45 27.91
CA HIS A 5 -13.95 62.06 27.73
C HIS A 5 -12.51 62.00 27.14
N TYR A 6 -11.90 60.81 27.24
CA TYR A 6 -10.71 60.25 26.55
C TYR A 6 -10.71 60.44 25.00
N ALA A 7 -9.64 60.27 24.21
CA ALA A 7 -8.20 59.91 24.35
C ALA A 7 -7.52 60.01 22.94
N TYR A 8 -6.20 59.93 22.70
CA TYR A 8 -4.96 60.07 23.48
C TYR A 8 -3.87 60.61 22.50
N VAL A 9 -2.79 61.20 23.00
CA VAL A 9 -1.63 61.70 22.21
C VAL A 9 -0.33 61.29 22.90
N LEU A 10 0.80 61.39 22.16
CA LEU A 10 2.23 61.45 22.57
C LEU A 10 3.05 60.20 22.25
N LEU A 11 4.38 60.29 22.06
CA LEU A 11 5.20 61.14 21.17
C LEU A 11 6.66 60.63 21.21
N LEU A 12 7.43 60.98 20.18
CA LEU A 12 8.89 60.82 20.02
C LEU A 12 9.70 61.42 21.21
N ASP A 13 10.95 61.05 21.53
CA ASP A 13 11.92 60.14 20.87
C ASP A 13 13.04 59.72 21.85
N SER A 14 13.75 58.60 21.62
CA SER A 14 15.19 58.43 22.02
C SER A 14 15.84 57.07 21.64
N VAL A 15 16.60 57.08 20.53
CA VAL A 15 17.88 56.35 20.28
C VAL A 15 17.94 54.82 20.56
N ASP A 16 17.69 54.03 19.51
CA ASP A 16 18.57 53.03 18.85
C ASP A 16 19.70 52.25 19.60
N PRO A 17 20.19 51.09 19.08
CA PRO A 17 19.72 50.32 17.90
C PRO A 17 19.70 48.77 18.07
N PHE A 18 18.62 48.09 17.63
CA PHE A 18 18.69 46.67 17.16
C PHE A 18 17.36 46.17 16.55
N SER A 19 17.11 46.41 15.25
CA SER A 19 16.27 45.56 14.36
C SER A 19 16.12 46.16 12.94
N PRO A 20 16.60 45.47 11.89
CA PRO A 20 16.17 45.71 10.52
C PRO A 20 15.53 44.46 9.87
N GLY A 21 14.34 44.60 9.28
CA GLY A 21 13.92 43.74 8.15
C GLY A 21 12.73 42.78 8.30
N THR A 22 11.71 43.06 9.14
CA THR A 22 10.49 42.22 9.19
C THR A 22 9.40 42.57 8.16
N GLU A 23 9.59 43.63 7.34
CA GLU A 23 8.61 44.10 6.35
C GLU A 23 9.09 43.93 4.89
N LEU A 24 9.26 42.68 4.43
CA LEU A 24 9.46 42.40 2.99
C LEU A 24 9.09 40.96 2.55
N TRP A 25 8.12 40.33 3.22
CA TRP A 25 7.68 38.94 2.95
C TRP A 25 6.17 38.79 2.64
N SER A 26 5.52 39.85 2.15
CA SER A 26 4.06 39.92 1.97
C SER A 26 3.56 39.97 0.52
N SER A 27 4.35 39.51 -0.47
CA SER A 27 3.89 39.42 -1.88
C SER A 27 4.70 38.46 -2.77
N ASN A 28 4.58 37.14 -2.58
CA ASN A 28 4.90 36.13 -3.62
C ASN A 28 4.42 34.68 -3.28
N PHE A 29 3.21 34.53 -2.70
CA PHE A 29 2.71 33.23 -2.24
C PHE A 29 2.03 32.39 -3.33
N ASN A 30 2.70 32.19 -4.47
CA ASN A 30 2.19 31.34 -5.54
C ASN A 30 2.55 29.85 -5.34
N GLU A 31 1.51 29.03 -5.45
CA GLU A 31 1.47 27.72 -6.13
C GLU A 31 2.47 26.62 -5.75
N ILE A 32 2.34 26.09 -4.53
CA ILE A 32 2.47 24.63 -4.31
C ILE A 32 1.22 24.15 -3.55
N GLN A 33 0.18 23.77 -4.30
CA GLN A 33 -1.16 23.46 -3.79
C GLN A 33 -1.52 21.99 -3.94
N ILE A 34 -1.01 21.22 -2.98
CA ILE A 34 -1.33 19.82 -2.72
C ILE A 34 -0.98 18.84 -3.86
N VAL A 35 -0.08 17.93 -3.51
CA VAL A 35 0.74 17.15 -4.44
C VAL A 35 0.50 15.65 -4.26
N CYS A 36 0.76 14.84 -5.29
CA CYS A 36 0.34 13.45 -5.30
C CYS A 36 1.38 12.46 -5.86
N LEU A 37 1.50 11.30 -5.18
CA LEU A 37 1.83 9.95 -5.64
C LEU A 37 3.19 9.60 -6.28
N ILE A 38 3.93 8.76 -5.55
CA ILE A 38 4.81 7.74 -6.10
C ILE A 38 4.00 6.55 -6.61
N PHE A 39 4.20 6.13 -7.87
CA PHE A 39 3.65 4.87 -8.40
C PHE A 39 4.75 3.86 -8.75
N ARG A 40 4.52 2.59 -8.42
CA ARG A 40 5.49 1.49 -8.58
C ARG A 40 5.97 1.18 -10.01
N SER A 41 5.52 1.88 -11.06
CA SER A 41 6.04 1.66 -12.42
C SER A 41 5.72 2.78 -13.42
N LEU A 42 6.69 3.07 -14.30
CA LEU A 42 6.49 3.79 -15.57
C LEU A 42 5.50 3.09 -16.53
N SER A 43 5.29 1.78 -16.38
CA SER A 43 4.40 0.99 -17.25
C SER A 43 2.91 1.33 -17.15
N LEU A 44 2.51 2.18 -16.19
CA LEU A 44 1.14 2.58 -15.90
C LEU A 44 0.78 3.98 -16.43
N SER A 45 1.24 4.33 -17.63
CA SER A 45 0.96 5.64 -18.26
C SER A 45 -0.53 5.99 -18.30
N LEU A 46 -1.39 5.02 -18.59
CA LEU A 46 -2.85 5.20 -18.59
C LEU A 46 -3.41 5.53 -17.19
N SER A 47 -2.93 4.86 -16.15
CA SER A 47 -3.34 5.13 -14.75
C SER A 47 -2.84 6.50 -14.29
N LEU A 48 -1.64 6.91 -14.71
CA LEU A 48 -1.12 8.26 -14.44
C LEU A 48 -1.98 9.34 -15.10
N SER A 49 -2.40 9.18 -16.36
CA SER A 49 -3.38 10.09 -17.01
C SER A 49 -4.70 10.18 -16.23
N PHE A 50 -5.25 9.05 -15.75
CA PHE A 50 -6.43 9.05 -14.89
C PHE A 50 -6.18 9.71 -13.53
N SER A 51 -4.99 9.54 -12.94
CA SER A 51 -4.56 10.23 -11.72
C SER A 51 -4.60 11.75 -11.92
N PHE A 52 -4.01 12.23 -13.02
CA PHE A 52 -3.92 13.65 -13.31
C PHE A 52 -5.30 14.28 -13.58
N LEU A 53 -6.19 13.56 -14.26
CA LEU A 53 -7.59 13.96 -14.43
C LEU A 53 -8.34 14.05 -13.08
N ARG A 54 -8.17 13.05 -12.21
CA ARG A 54 -8.76 13.03 -10.86
C ARG A 54 -8.24 14.20 -10.01
N MET A 55 -6.93 14.44 -10.01
CA MET A 55 -6.27 15.56 -9.34
C MET A 55 -6.79 16.92 -9.82
N GLN A 56 -6.83 17.14 -11.13
CA GLN A 56 -7.37 18.34 -11.76
C GLN A 56 -8.84 18.60 -11.35
N ARG A 57 -9.71 17.57 -11.39
CA ARG A 57 -11.12 17.63 -10.96
C ARG A 57 -11.27 18.00 -9.48
N TRP A 58 -10.33 17.61 -8.63
CA TRP A 58 -10.35 17.89 -7.20
C TRP A 58 -9.62 19.17 -6.79
N GLY A 59 -8.88 19.81 -7.70
CA GLY A 59 -8.14 21.06 -7.45
C GLY A 59 -6.76 20.85 -6.83
N LEU A 60 -6.18 19.66 -6.99
CA LEU A 60 -4.80 19.34 -6.62
C LEU A 60 -3.88 19.74 -7.79
N ASN A 61 -2.73 20.38 -7.54
CA ASN A 61 -1.98 21.11 -8.60
C ASN A 61 -0.57 20.59 -8.94
N THR A 62 -0.07 19.52 -8.33
CA THR A 62 1.30 19.04 -8.55
C THR A 62 1.37 17.51 -8.50
N TYR A 63 2.29 16.91 -9.26
CA TYR A 63 2.69 15.51 -9.22
C TYR A 63 4.18 15.39 -8.87
N LEU A 64 4.58 14.45 -8.00
CA LEU A 64 6.00 14.19 -7.70
C LEU A 64 6.43 12.80 -8.18
N TYR A 65 7.26 12.77 -9.23
CA TYR A 65 7.88 11.57 -9.73
C TYR A 65 9.10 11.21 -8.87
N GLY A 66 8.94 10.32 -7.89
CA GLY A 66 10.05 9.74 -7.12
C GLY A 66 9.93 8.24 -6.82
N PRO A 67 9.60 7.38 -7.81
CA PRO A 67 9.26 6.00 -7.53
C PRO A 67 10.47 5.15 -7.15
N LYS A 68 10.41 4.52 -5.96
CA LYS A 68 11.48 3.67 -5.41
C LYS A 68 11.78 2.43 -6.27
N ASP A 69 10.82 1.97 -7.07
CA ASP A 69 10.97 0.84 -8.01
C ASP A 69 11.60 1.26 -9.36
N ASP A 70 11.71 2.56 -9.67
CA ASP A 70 12.54 3.03 -10.80
C ASP A 70 14.01 2.99 -10.37
N LEU A 71 14.74 2.02 -10.92
CA LEU A 71 16.16 1.86 -10.64
C LEU A 71 16.94 3.16 -10.93
N LYS A 72 16.59 3.91 -11.98
CA LYS A 72 17.29 5.14 -12.38
C LYS A 72 16.84 6.40 -11.63
N HIS A 73 15.86 6.29 -10.73
CA HIS A 73 15.54 7.31 -9.73
C HIS A 73 16.45 7.21 -8.49
N ARG A 74 16.84 5.98 -8.08
CA ARG A 74 17.66 5.73 -6.88
C ARG A 74 18.90 4.87 -7.12
N LEU A 75 18.75 3.56 -7.33
CA LEU A 75 19.88 2.59 -7.34
C LEU A 75 20.93 2.85 -8.45
N LEU A 76 20.48 3.34 -9.61
CA LEU A 76 21.27 3.62 -10.81
C LEU A 76 21.15 5.10 -11.19
N TRP A 77 21.08 6.02 -10.21
CA TRP A 77 20.82 7.45 -10.44
C TRP A 77 21.82 8.14 -11.40
N ARG A 78 23.05 7.59 -11.54
CA ARG A 78 24.08 8.06 -12.49
C ARG A 78 23.74 7.72 -13.96
N GLU A 79 22.84 6.77 -14.20
CA GLU A 79 22.41 6.37 -15.54
C GLU A 79 21.33 7.30 -16.10
N VAL A 80 21.60 7.79 -17.30
CA VAL A 80 20.62 8.50 -18.12
C VAL A 80 19.49 7.56 -18.56
N TYR A 81 18.32 8.13 -18.81
CA TYR A 81 17.24 7.43 -19.50
C TYR A 81 17.66 7.14 -20.95
N SER A 82 17.17 6.03 -21.51
CA SER A 82 17.25 5.69 -22.93
C SER A 82 16.13 6.36 -23.72
N ALA A 83 16.20 6.37 -25.05
CA ALA A 83 15.20 7.05 -25.89
C ALA A 83 13.74 6.60 -25.64
N ASP A 84 13.53 5.33 -25.31
CA ASP A 84 12.18 4.81 -25.00
C ASP A 84 11.68 5.26 -23.61
N GLU A 85 12.59 5.38 -22.63
CA GLU A 85 12.30 5.92 -21.30
C GLU A 85 12.11 7.45 -21.35
N GLU A 86 12.91 8.17 -22.14
CA GLU A 86 12.76 9.60 -22.43
C GLU A 86 11.39 9.90 -23.06
N ALA A 87 10.97 9.11 -24.05
CA ALA A 87 9.67 9.26 -24.70
C ALA A 87 8.50 9.06 -23.71
N GLN A 88 8.61 8.07 -22.81
CA GLN A 88 7.62 7.84 -21.76
C GLN A 88 7.58 8.98 -20.74
N LEU A 89 8.73 9.38 -20.20
CA LEU A 89 8.82 10.45 -19.21
C LEU A 89 8.36 11.80 -19.78
N LYS A 90 8.71 12.10 -21.04
CA LYS A 90 8.23 13.29 -21.75
C LYS A 90 6.72 13.30 -21.94
N ALA A 91 6.12 12.16 -22.29
CA ALA A 91 4.66 12.05 -22.38
C ALA A 91 3.98 12.32 -21.03
N LEU A 92 4.55 11.85 -19.91
CA LEU A 92 4.04 12.13 -18.57
C LEU A 92 4.17 13.60 -18.16
N VAL A 93 5.30 14.26 -18.48
CA VAL A 93 5.47 15.70 -18.25
C VAL A 93 4.41 16.50 -19.02
N CYS A 94 4.29 16.27 -20.33
CA CYS A 94 3.32 17.00 -21.17
C CYS A 94 1.85 16.73 -20.77
N GLU A 95 1.50 15.50 -20.37
CA GLU A 95 0.16 15.17 -19.90
C GLU A 95 -0.18 15.89 -18.58
N ALA A 96 0.78 15.98 -17.65
CA ALA A 96 0.62 16.74 -16.40
C ALA A 96 0.45 18.25 -16.67
N GLU A 97 1.36 18.84 -17.46
CA GLU A 97 1.31 20.26 -17.83
C GLU A 97 0.00 20.61 -18.57
N SER A 98 -0.47 19.76 -19.48
CA SER A 98 -1.73 19.97 -20.22
C SER A 98 -2.97 20.06 -19.32
N ARG A 99 -2.88 19.54 -18.09
CA ARG A 99 -3.94 19.54 -17.08
C ARG A 99 -3.77 20.63 -16.03
N GLY A 100 -2.72 21.45 -16.13
CA GLY A 100 -2.37 22.48 -15.14
C GLY A 100 -1.70 21.90 -13.89
N LEU A 101 -1.03 20.75 -14.01
CA LEU A 101 -0.26 20.15 -12.92
C LEU A 101 1.23 20.43 -13.09
N SER A 102 1.89 20.88 -12.03
CA SER A 102 3.35 20.95 -11.98
C SER A 102 3.94 19.54 -11.85
N PHE A 103 4.81 19.13 -12.77
CA PHE A 103 5.52 17.84 -12.72
C PHE A 103 6.88 18.03 -12.06
N VAL A 104 7.07 17.48 -10.85
CA VAL A 104 8.32 17.53 -10.10
C VAL A 104 9.11 16.24 -10.31
N TYR A 105 10.28 16.32 -10.93
CA TYR A 105 11.18 15.16 -11.06
C TYR A 105 12.10 15.03 -9.83
N ALA A 106 11.99 13.93 -9.09
CA ALA A 106 12.85 13.63 -7.95
C ALA A 106 14.00 12.67 -8.30
N LEU A 107 15.10 12.77 -7.56
CA LEU A 107 16.21 11.82 -7.59
C LEU A 107 16.71 11.54 -6.16
N SER A 108 17.00 10.28 -5.83
CA SER A 108 17.59 9.86 -4.54
C SER A 108 19.05 9.40 -4.72
N PRO A 109 20.04 10.31 -4.90
CA PRO A 109 21.44 9.93 -5.07
C PRO A 109 22.13 9.49 -3.76
N GLY A 110 21.53 9.77 -2.60
CA GLY A 110 22.17 9.68 -1.28
C GLY A 110 22.69 8.30 -0.84
N GLN A 111 22.35 7.22 -1.54
CA GLN A 111 22.71 5.86 -1.14
C GLN A 111 24.19 5.51 -1.41
N ASP A 112 24.80 6.12 -2.44
CA ASP A 112 26.18 5.82 -2.85
C ASP A 112 26.92 7.00 -3.51
N ILE A 113 26.40 8.22 -3.42
CA ILE A 113 27.07 9.44 -3.89
C ILE A 113 28.31 9.75 -3.04
N VAL A 114 29.41 10.10 -3.69
CA VAL A 114 30.55 10.78 -3.04
C VAL A 114 30.35 12.28 -3.25
N PHE A 115 29.98 13.00 -2.19
CA PHE A 115 29.55 14.41 -2.26
C PHE A 115 30.65 15.35 -2.80
N SER A 116 31.91 15.03 -2.52
CA SER A 116 33.11 15.74 -2.97
C SER A 116 33.56 15.36 -4.39
N SER A 117 32.97 14.32 -4.99
CA SER A 117 33.34 13.83 -6.31
C SER A 117 32.77 14.70 -7.42
N SER A 118 33.64 15.47 -8.07
CA SER A 118 33.31 16.24 -9.27
C SER A 118 32.78 15.37 -10.43
N SER A 119 33.12 14.08 -10.45
CA SER A 119 32.54 13.10 -11.39
C SER A 119 31.08 12.81 -11.07
N ASP A 120 30.74 12.52 -9.81
CA ASP A 120 29.36 12.24 -9.39
C ASP A 120 28.47 13.48 -9.57
N LEU A 121 28.98 14.66 -9.19
CA LEU A 121 28.31 15.93 -9.41
C LEU A 121 28.08 16.23 -10.90
N THR A 122 29.01 15.82 -11.79
CA THR A 122 28.85 15.93 -13.25
C THR A 122 27.79 14.96 -13.78
N LEU A 123 27.73 13.73 -13.25
CA LEU A 123 26.72 12.73 -13.61
C LEU A 123 25.32 13.14 -13.14
N LEU A 124 25.21 13.72 -11.93
CA LEU A 124 23.99 14.28 -11.36
C LEU A 124 23.44 15.41 -12.25
N LYS A 125 24.32 16.37 -12.60
CA LYS A 125 24.02 17.46 -13.54
C LYS A 125 23.58 16.95 -14.92
N ARG A 126 24.22 15.89 -15.44
CA ARG A 126 23.84 15.25 -16.72
C ARG A 126 22.44 14.64 -16.66
N LYS A 127 22.13 13.87 -15.61
CA LYS A 127 20.82 13.23 -15.40
C LYS A 127 19.69 14.26 -15.30
N LEU A 128 19.89 15.33 -14.52
CA LEU A 128 18.87 16.36 -14.31
C LEU A 128 18.68 17.25 -15.54
N ARG A 129 19.76 17.58 -16.27
CA ARG A 129 19.66 18.28 -17.55
C ARG A 129 18.85 17.48 -18.58
N GLN A 130 19.08 16.18 -18.69
CA GLN A 130 18.31 15.32 -19.60
C GLN A 130 16.80 15.47 -19.35
N VAL A 131 16.36 15.44 -18.09
CA VAL A 131 14.94 15.57 -17.74
C VAL A 131 14.41 17.01 -17.96
N ALA A 132 15.24 18.03 -17.73
CA ALA A 132 14.91 19.41 -18.10
C ALA A 132 14.69 19.59 -19.61
N GLU A 133 15.51 18.93 -20.45
CA GLU A 133 15.41 18.94 -21.92
C GLU A 133 14.16 18.19 -22.43
N LEU A 134 13.49 17.38 -21.60
CA LEU A 134 12.16 16.83 -21.91
C LEU A 134 11.03 17.85 -21.74
N GLY A 135 11.24 18.90 -20.94
CA GLY A 135 10.27 19.96 -20.61
C GLY A 135 10.08 20.21 -19.11
N CYS A 136 10.64 19.36 -18.23
CA CYS A 136 10.42 19.44 -16.79
C CYS A 136 11.07 20.69 -16.17
N GLN A 137 10.29 21.46 -15.41
CA GLN A 137 10.70 22.74 -14.81
C GLN A 137 10.77 22.71 -13.26
N ALA A 138 10.46 21.58 -12.64
CA ALA A 138 10.45 21.42 -11.18
C ALA A 138 11.19 20.14 -10.76
N PHE A 139 11.97 20.23 -9.69
CA PHE A 139 12.92 19.16 -9.33
C PHE A 139 12.96 18.89 -7.83
N ALA A 140 13.43 17.71 -7.44
CA ALA A 140 13.69 17.35 -6.06
C ALA A 140 14.97 16.51 -5.90
N ILE A 141 15.75 16.76 -4.85
CA ILE A 141 16.84 15.89 -4.41
C ILE A 141 16.47 15.31 -3.06
N LEU A 142 16.50 13.99 -2.95
CA LEU A 142 16.08 13.25 -1.76
C LEU A 142 17.28 12.55 -1.10
N PHE A 143 17.50 12.84 0.18
CA PHE A 143 18.48 12.17 1.04
C PHE A 143 17.78 11.33 2.11
N ASP A 144 16.68 10.70 1.72
CA ASP A 144 15.78 9.87 2.53
C ASP A 144 16.28 8.43 2.68
N ASP A 145 16.17 7.88 3.89
CA ASP A 145 16.50 6.49 4.23
C ASP A 145 17.92 6.07 3.80
N ILE A 146 18.92 6.82 4.28
CA ILE A 146 20.36 6.58 4.05
C ILE A 146 21.13 6.54 5.38
N ASP A 147 22.31 5.94 5.36
CA ASP A 147 23.25 6.02 6.49
C ASP A 147 23.75 7.46 6.67
N HIS A 148 24.08 7.83 7.90
CA HIS A 148 24.59 9.15 8.28
C HIS A 148 26.13 9.20 8.23
N SER A 149 26.78 8.09 7.83
CA SER A 149 28.23 8.04 7.61
C SER A 149 28.62 8.69 6.27
N MET A 150 29.80 9.31 6.26
CA MET A 150 30.44 9.85 5.06
C MET A 150 31.65 9.00 4.69
N CYS A 151 31.99 8.95 3.40
CA CYS A 151 33.27 8.36 2.99
C CYS A 151 34.45 9.22 3.46
N GLN A 152 35.68 8.70 3.40
CA GLN A 152 36.87 9.45 3.83
C GLN A 152 37.03 10.78 3.08
N ALA A 153 36.87 10.79 1.75
CA ALA A 153 37.01 12.00 0.94
C ALA A 153 35.98 13.09 1.32
N ASP A 154 34.74 12.69 1.61
CA ASP A 154 33.69 13.62 2.05
C ASP A 154 33.92 14.12 3.48
N THR A 155 34.50 13.27 4.34
CA THR A 155 34.91 13.64 5.71
C THR A 155 36.10 14.61 5.73
N GLU A 156 36.97 14.54 4.71
CA GLU A 156 38.07 15.51 4.51
C GLU A 156 37.60 16.81 3.84
N ALA A 157 36.48 16.78 3.11
CA ALA A 157 35.93 17.92 2.37
C ALA A 157 34.84 18.72 3.11
N PHE A 158 34.05 18.09 3.99
CA PHE A 158 32.88 18.71 4.62
C PHE A 158 32.89 18.60 6.15
N SER A 159 32.49 19.68 6.82
CA SER A 159 32.36 19.80 8.27
C SER A 159 31.24 18.93 8.88
N SER A 160 30.19 18.63 8.13
CA SER A 160 29.16 17.65 8.51
C SER A 160 28.40 17.11 7.30
N PHE A 161 27.65 16.03 7.50
CA PHE A 161 26.77 15.43 6.50
C PHE A 161 25.72 16.41 5.95
N ALA A 162 25.24 17.34 6.78
CA ALA A 162 24.34 18.40 6.33
C ALA A 162 25.02 19.35 5.33
N HIS A 163 26.25 19.81 5.60
CA HIS A 163 27.00 20.68 4.69
C HIS A 163 27.25 19.99 3.33
N ALA A 164 27.55 18.68 3.34
CA ALA A 164 27.74 17.90 2.13
C ALA A 164 26.47 17.85 1.25
N GLN A 165 25.33 17.53 1.86
CA GLN A 165 24.03 17.48 1.17
C GLN A 165 23.55 18.86 0.69
N VAL A 166 23.69 19.89 1.54
CA VAL A 166 23.32 21.28 1.24
C VAL A 166 24.20 21.86 0.13
N SER A 167 25.49 21.56 0.12
CA SER A 167 26.41 21.96 -0.96
C SER A 167 25.94 21.42 -2.32
N VAL A 168 25.67 20.11 -2.41
CA VAL A 168 25.16 19.48 -3.64
C VAL A 168 23.79 20.05 -4.03
N ALA A 169 22.85 20.19 -3.09
CA ALA A 169 21.52 20.74 -3.37
C ALA A 169 21.58 22.18 -3.90
N ASN A 170 22.38 23.05 -3.27
CA ASN A 170 22.57 24.45 -3.67
C ASN A 170 23.25 24.56 -5.06
N GLU A 171 24.25 23.71 -5.36
CA GLU A 171 24.91 23.74 -6.66
C GLU A 171 24.02 23.20 -7.79
N ILE A 172 23.20 22.18 -7.53
CA ILE A 172 22.22 21.68 -8.48
C ILE A 172 21.09 22.69 -8.72
N PHE A 173 20.57 23.35 -7.68
CA PHE A 173 19.56 24.41 -7.80
C PHE A 173 20.04 25.54 -8.73
N ARG A 174 21.25 26.06 -8.50
CA ARG A 174 21.87 27.07 -9.36
C ARG A 174 22.15 26.57 -10.77
N PHE A 175 22.63 25.33 -10.92
CA PHE A 175 22.91 24.71 -12.22
C PHE A 175 21.66 24.59 -13.11
N LEU A 176 20.49 24.36 -12.51
CA LEU A 176 19.20 24.30 -13.21
C LEU A 176 18.58 25.69 -13.44
N GLY A 177 19.26 26.79 -13.09
CA GLY A 177 18.78 28.15 -13.29
C GLY A 177 17.81 28.64 -12.21
N GLU A 178 17.91 28.12 -10.98
CA GLU A 178 17.07 28.45 -9.83
C GLU A 178 15.56 28.24 -10.11
N PRO A 179 15.14 27.00 -10.44
CA PRO A 179 13.78 26.69 -10.89
C PRO A 179 12.70 27.02 -9.83
N PRO A 180 11.47 27.39 -10.26
CA PRO A 180 10.42 27.93 -9.38
C PRO A 180 9.92 26.94 -8.31
N VAL A 181 10.16 25.64 -8.51
CA VAL A 181 9.94 24.59 -7.51
C VAL A 181 11.18 23.69 -7.48
N PHE A 182 11.96 23.81 -6.41
CA PHE A 182 13.04 22.89 -6.08
C PHE A 182 12.84 22.36 -4.65
N LEU A 183 12.83 21.04 -4.48
CA LEU A 183 12.60 20.39 -3.20
C LEU A 183 13.85 19.68 -2.66
N PHE A 184 14.04 19.72 -1.35
CA PHE A 184 15.09 19.00 -0.64
C PHE A 184 14.45 18.09 0.40
N CYS A 185 14.67 16.77 0.32
CA CYS A 185 14.32 15.87 1.42
C CYS A 185 15.55 15.64 2.30
N PRO A 186 15.55 16.13 3.54
CA PRO A 186 16.63 15.87 4.49
C PRO A 186 16.66 14.40 4.90
N THR A 187 17.79 13.95 5.46
CA THR A 187 17.86 12.65 6.15
C THR A 187 17.08 12.67 7.46
N GLU A 188 17.16 13.74 8.24
CA GLU A 188 16.24 13.97 9.38
C GLU A 188 14.90 14.56 8.90
N TYR A 189 14.10 13.78 8.17
CA TYR A 189 12.81 14.25 7.59
C TYR A 189 11.60 14.23 8.54
N CYS A 190 11.76 13.81 9.80
CA CYS A 190 10.68 13.83 10.78
C CYS A 190 11.20 13.93 12.22
N GLY A 191 10.34 14.38 13.14
CA GLY A 191 10.71 14.68 14.52
C GLY A 191 11.28 13.51 15.31
N SER A 192 10.98 12.26 14.94
CA SER A 192 11.58 11.06 15.54
C SER A 192 12.96 10.67 15.01
N LEU A 193 13.46 11.35 13.97
CA LEU A 193 14.83 11.20 13.45
C LEU A 193 15.77 12.29 13.98
N CYS A 194 15.23 13.43 14.44
CA CYS A 194 16.03 14.57 14.88
C CYS A 194 16.75 14.35 16.22
N SER A 195 18.07 14.57 16.23
CA SER A 195 18.90 14.38 17.42
C SER A 195 19.54 15.69 17.90
N PRO A 196 19.34 16.13 19.16
CA PRO A 196 18.55 15.51 20.24
C PRO A 196 17.05 15.88 20.22
N SER A 197 16.66 16.88 19.43
CA SER A 197 15.27 17.29 19.18
C SER A 197 15.22 18.14 17.91
N VAL A 198 14.03 18.38 17.34
CA VAL A 198 13.85 19.24 16.15
C VAL A 198 14.51 20.60 16.36
N SER A 199 14.07 21.33 17.40
CA SER A 199 14.59 22.63 17.86
C SER A 199 16.10 22.71 18.18
N LYS A 200 16.85 21.58 18.15
CA LYS A 200 18.26 21.52 18.55
C LYS A 200 19.13 20.65 17.65
N SER A 201 18.59 20.14 16.54
CA SER A 201 19.35 19.29 15.62
C SER A 201 20.44 20.12 14.92
N PRO A 202 21.73 19.78 15.08
CA PRO A 202 22.80 20.45 14.33
C PRO A 202 22.66 20.24 12.83
N TYR A 203 22.09 19.10 12.42
CA TYR A 203 21.81 18.79 11.03
C TYR A 203 20.73 19.72 10.46
N LEU A 204 19.59 19.89 11.16
CA LEU A 204 18.52 20.78 10.68
C LEU A 204 18.90 22.26 10.79
N LEU A 205 19.73 22.66 11.76
CA LEU A 205 20.25 24.02 11.85
C LEU A 205 21.09 24.37 10.61
N THR A 206 22.03 23.50 10.20
CA THR A 206 22.77 23.68 8.94
C THR A 206 21.84 23.70 7.71
N VAL A 207 20.82 22.85 7.65
CA VAL A 207 19.82 22.87 6.56
C VAL A 207 18.97 24.15 6.59
N GLY A 208 18.75 24.76 7.76
CA GLY A 208 18.11 26.05 7.91
C GLY A 208 18.99 27.20 7.41
N GLU A 209 20.24 27.25 7.87
CA GLU A 209 21.17 28.36 7.65
C GLU A 209 21.77 28.37 6.23
N ASP A 210 22.26 27.24 5.73
CA ASP A 210 23.06 27.18 4.49
C ASP A 210 22.26 26.86 3.22
N LEU A 211 21.07 26.26 3.33
CA LEU A 211 20.26 25.89 2.14
C LEU A 211 19.58 27.13 1.55
N LEU A 212 19.69 27.30 0.24
CA LEU A 212 19.20 28.51 -0.44
C LEU A 212 17.69 28.72 -0.25
N PRO A 213 17.22 29.97 -0.03
CA PRO A 213 15.84 30.24 0.37
C PRO A 213 14.78 29.94 -0.70
N GLY A 214 15.17 29.74 -1.95
CA GLY A 214 14.28 29.23 -3.01
C GLY A 214 13.99 27.73 -2.91
N ILE A 215 14.76 26.97 -2.13
CA ILE A 215 14.61 25.53 -1.95
C ILE A 215 13.60 25.25 -0.84
N SER A 216 12.56 24.48 -1.16
CA SER A 216 11.54 24.05 -0.21
C SER A 216 11.97 22.73 0.47
N VAL A 217 11.90 22.68 1.80
CA VAL A 217 12.32 21.50 2.59
C VAL A 217 11.13 20.59 2.89
N ILE A 218 11.29 19.29 2.62
CA ILE A 218 10.30 18.23 2.87
C ILE A 218 10.30 17.81 4.35
N TRP A 219 9.12 17.55 4.92
CA TRP A 219 8.93 17.13 6.31
C TRP A 219 7.72 16.20 6.50
N THR A 220 7.83 15.06 7.19
CA THR A 220 6.70 14.13 7.40
C THR A 220 5.96 14.30 8.73
N GLY A 221 6.35 15.31 9.53
CA GLY A 221 5.75 15.62 10.83
C GLY A 221 6.51 15.04 12.02
N SER A 222 5.79 14.63 13.06
CA SER A 222 6.38 14.06 14.28
C SER A 222 6.99 12.66 14.08
N LYS A 223 6.56 11.94 13.05
CA LYS A 223 7.05 10.61 12.64
C LYS A 223 6.99 10.45 11.12
N VAL A 224 7.61 9.39 10.60
CA VAL A 224 7.45 8.94 9.19
C VAL A 224 5.97 8.91 8.79
N ILE A 225 5.12 8.31 9.63
CA ILE A 225 3.66 8.24 9.47
C ILE A 225 2.99 8.98 10.64
N SER A 226 2.93 10.31 10.55
CA SER A 226 2.31 11.15 11.58
C SER A 226 0.81 10.87 11.72
N ARG A 227 0.38 10.55 12.95
CA ARG A 227 -1.05 10.36 13.27
C ARG A 227 -1.84 11.66 13.11
N GLU A 228 -1.31 12.74 13.68
CA GLU A 228 -1.86 14.09 13.68
C GLU A 228 -0.71 15.08 13.46
N LEU A 229 -1.01 16.26 12.88
CA LEU A 229 -0.09 17.40 12.75
C LEU A 229 -0.71 18.62 13.46
N SER A 230 0.10 19.41 14.17
CA SER A 230 -0.33 20.64 14.85
C SER A 230 0.42 21.86 14.32
N ALA A 231 -0.20 23.03 14.40
CA ALA A 231 0.43 24.29 14.01
C ALA A 231 1.72 24.52 14.80
N ASP A 232 1.70 24.30 16.12
CA ASP A 232 2.86 24.40 17.01
C ASP A 232 4.04 23.55 16.53
N SER A 233 3.79 22.31 16.07
CA SER A 233 4.84 21.42 15.57
C SER A 233 5.42 21.88 14.23
N LEU A 234 4.63 22.56 13.39
CA LEU A 234 5.11 23.17 12.15
C LEU A 234 5.86 24.48 12.43
N VAL A 235 5.49 25.23 13.48
CA VAL A 235 6.18 26.45 13.92
C VAL A 235 7.56 26.11 14.52
N GLU A 236 7.69 25.04 15.31
CA GLU A 236 9.02 24.55 15.76
C GLU A 236 9.91 24.25 14.55
N VAL A 237 9.41 23.45 13.60
CA VAL A 237 10.14 23.08 12.38
C VAL A 237 10.51 24.30 11.52
N GLN A 238 9.56 25.21 11.30
CA GLN A 238 9.79 26.45 10.55
C GLN A 238 10.86 27.34 11.21
N SER A 239 10.92 27.39 12.55
CA SER A 239 11.93 28.18 13.28
C SER A 239 13.36 27.66 13.11
N VAL A 240 13.54 26.34 12.91
CA VAL A 240 14.85 25.73 12.67
C VAL A 240 15.21 25.80 11.19
N LEU A 241 14.27 25.46 10.31
CA LEU A 241 14.48 25.47 8.85
C LEU A 241 14.52 26.88 8.25
N GLN A 242 14.15 27.92 9.01
CA GLN A 242 14.04 29.32 8.58
C GLN A 242 13.06 29.55 7.40
N ARG A 243 12.21 28.56 7.08
CA ARG A 243 11.20 28.59 6.01
C ARG A 243 10.04 27.64 6.34
N PRO A 244 8.79 27.94 5.93
CA PRO A 244 7.67 27.04 6.14
C PRO A 244 7.96 25.67 5.49
N PRO A 245 7.81 24.54 6.21
CA PRO A 245 8.03 23.23 5.63
C PRO A 245 6.99 22.92 4.55
N LEU A 246 7.37 22.06 3.61
CA LEU A 246 6.45 21.39 2.71
C LEU A 246 6.25 19.98 3.26
N VAL A 247 5.01 19.62 3.63
CA VAL A 247 4.76 18.33 4.26
C VAL A 247 4.80 17.20 3.23
N TRP A 248 5.45 16.09 3.52
CA TRP A 248 5.28 14.82 2.81
C TRP A 248 4.50 13.88 3.72
N ASP A 249 3.24 13.67 3.38
CA ASP A 249 2.27 13.00 4.24
C ASP A 249 2.13 11.52 3.87
N ASN A 250 2.60 10.64 4.75
CA ASN A 250 2.48 9.19 4.59
C ASN A 250 1.22 8.62 5.28
N LEU A 251 0.19 9.44 5.56
CA LEU A 251 -1.07 8.99 6.22
C LEU A 251 -1.74 7.80 5.52
N HIS A 252 -1.52 7.63 4.21
CA HIS A 252 -2.12 6.57 3.41
C HIS A 252 -1.09 5.64 2.75
N ALA A 253 0.21 5.81 3.03
CA ALA A 253 1.25 4.91 2.52
C ALA A 253 1.05 3.50 3.07
N ASN A 254 1.30 2.47 2.27
CA ASN A 254 1.18 1.05 2.69
C ASN A 254 2.35 0.15 2.26
N ASP A 255 3.36 0.71 1.62
CA ASP A 255 4.59 0.03 1.18
C ASP A 255 5.32 -0.72 2.29
N TYR A 256 5.21 -0.25 3.53
CA TYR A 256 5.81 -0.84 4.73
C TYR A 256 5.09 -2.08 5.30
N ASP A 257 3.86 -2.40 4.88
CA ASP A 257 3.11 -3.59 5.34
C ASP A 257 2.15 -4.08 4.24
N SER A 258 2.59 -5.11 3.51
CA SER A 258 1.88 -5.72 2.38
C SER A 258 0.45 -6.20 2.66
N ARG A 259 0.03 -6.32 3.93
CA ARG A 259 -1.32 -6.75 4.34
C ARG A 259 -2.25 -5.57 4.63
N ARG A 260 -1.76 -4.33 4.49
CA ARG A 260 -2.52 -3.09 4.75
C ARG A 260 -2.83 -2.34 3.46
N VAL A 261 -3.99 -1.71 3.46
CA VAL A 261 -4.43 -0.71 2.50
C VAL A 261 -5.32 0.28 3.25
N PHE A 262 -5.30 1.55 2.85
CA PHE A 262 -5.90 2.66 3.57
C PHE A 262 -6.91 3.39 2.69
N LEU A 263 -8.18 3.07 2.89
CA LEU A 263 -9.32 3.60 2.14
C LEU A 263 -10.11 4.64 2.95
N GLY A 264 -9.66 4.97 4.17
CA GLY A 264 -10.26 6.01 5.02
C GLY A 264 -9.99 7.44 4.54
N PRO A 265 -10.70 8.44 5.09
CA PRO A 265 -10.54 9.84 4.71
C PRO A 265 -9.24 10.46 5.25
N PHE A 266 -8.73 11.48 4.55
CA PHE A 266 -7.66 12.34 5.06
C PHE A 266 -8.06 12.97 6.42
N LYS A 267 -7.21 12.82 7.45
CA LYS A 267 -7.58 13.05 8.86
C LYS A 267 -6.37 13.44 9.72
N GLY A 268 -6.62 14.18 10.81
CA GLY A 268 -5.58 14.58 11.78
C GLY A 268 -4.78 15.83 11.38
N ARG A 269 -5.24 16.56 10.35
CA ARG A 269 -4.66 17.82 9.87
C ARG A 269 -5.81 18.84 9.84
N PRO A 270 -5.91 19.82 10.76
CA PRO A 270 -6.93 20.87 10.63
C PRO A 270 -6.65 21.76 9.40
N PRO A 271 -7.66 22.31 8.68
CA PRO A 271 -7.42 23.05 7.44
C PRO A 271 -6.55 24.30 7.64
N GLY A 272 -6.68 24.98 8.78
CA GLY A 272 -5.81 26.09 9.18
C GLY A 272 -4.29 25.81 9.16
N LEU A 273 -3.83 24.54 9.16
CA LEU A 273 -2.41 24.23 8.95
C LEU A 273 -1.87 24.77 7.61
N GLN A 274 -2.73 24.99 6.62
CA GLN A 274 -2.33 25.55 5.32
C GLN A 274 -1.69 26.96 5.42
N ALA A 275 -1.80 27.65 6.56
CA ALA A 275 -1.09 28.89 6.83
C ALA A 275 0.38 28.70 7.30
N ASN A 276 0.73 27.50 7.78
CA ASN A 276 2.08 27.16 8.29
C ASN A 276 2.89 26.28 7.31
N LEU A 277 2.41 26.11 6.08
CA LEU A 277 2.97 25.20 5.09
C LEU A 277 3.35 25.91 3.79
N ARG A 278 4.48 25.53 3.20
CA ARG A 278 4.80 25.87 1.80
C ARG A 278 3.98 25.01 0.83
N GLY A 279 3.61 23.79 1.24
CA GLY A 279 2.77 22.85 0.50
C GLY A 279 2.56 21.55 1.28
N LEU A 280 1.84 20.59 0.68
CA LEU A 280 1.67 19.24 1.22
C LEU A 280 1.66 18.23 0.07
N LEU A 281 2.41 17.14 0.14
CA LEU A 281 2.33 15.99 -0.76
C LEU A 281 1.63 14.86 -0.01
N LEU A 282 0.71 14.13 -0.64
CA LEU A 282 0.28 12.84 -0.14
C LEU A 282 1.06 11.73 -0.85
N ASN A 283 1.66 10.85 -0.05
CA ASN A 283 2.16 9.55 -0.45
C ASN A 283 1.18 8.48 0.08
N PRO A 284 0.26 7.99 -0.77
CA PRO A 284 -0.78 7.05 -0.37
C PRO A 284 -0.42 5.61 -0.80
N ASN A 285 -1.41 4.75 -1.03
CA ASN A 285 -1.22 3.33 -1.28
C ASN A 285 -0.47 3.07 -2.60
N CYS A 286 0.22 1.92 -2.68
CA CYS A 286 0.84 1.44 -3.93
C CYS A 286 -0.21 1.19 -5.03
N GLU A 287 -1.41 0.78 -4.63
CA GLU A 287 -2.53 0.38 -5.49
C GLU A 287 -3.30 1.60 -6.00
N PHE A 288 -3.49 1.70 -7.32
CA PHE A 288 -4.04 2.90 -7.98
C PHE A 288 -5.49 3.20 -7.55
N GLU A 289 -6.38 2.22 -7.61
CA GLU A 289 -7.80 2.43 -7.31
C GLU A 289 -8.09 2.55 -5.81
N ALA A 290 -7.17 2.09 -4.95
CA ALA A 290 -7.25 2.33 -3.50
C ALA A 290 -7.17 3.84 -3.15
N ASN A 291 -6.54 4.64 -4.01
CA ASN A 291 -6.25 6.04 -3.75
C ASN A 291 -7.40 7.01 -4.05
N TYR A 292 -8.56 6.53 -4.52
CA TYR A 292 -9.70 7.39 -4.81
C TYR A 292 -10.17 8.21 -3.61
N ILE A 293 -10.45 7.55 -2.47
CA ILE A 293 -10.92 8.21 -1.25
C ILE A 293 -9.82 9.08 -0.61
N PRO A 294 -8.56 8.61 -0.46
CA PRO A 294 -7.45 9.45 0.01
C PRO A 294 -7.34 10.78 -0.73
N LEU A 295 -7.39 10.77 -2.07
CA LEU A 295 -7.21 11.97 -2.90
C LEU A 295 -8.47 12.86 -2.98
N HIS A 296 -9.67 12.28 -3.06
CA HIS A 296 -10.92 13.04 -3.06
C HIS A 296 -11.10 13.78 -1.73
N THR A 297 -10.84 13.11 -0.61
CA THR A 297 -10.96 13.72 0.73
C THR A 297 -9.85 14.74 1.01
N LEU A 298 -8.65 14.53 0.46
CA LEU A 298 -7.57 15.53 0.44
C LEU A 298 -7.94 16.78 -0.39
N GLY A 299 -8.54 16.63 -1.57
CA GLY A 299 -9.05 17.75 -2.36
C GLY A 299 -10.23 18.48 -1.70
N SER A 300 -11.01 17.77 -0.90
CA SER A 300 -12.06 18.35 -0.03
C SER A 300 -11.46 19.14 1.14
N TRP A 301 -10.35 18.67 1.72
CA TRP A 301 -9.57 19.39 2.74
C TRP A 301 -8.91 20.65 2.17
N HIS A 302 -8.41 20.58 0.94
CA HIS A 302 -7.83 21.73 0.23
C HIS A 302 -8.81 22.92 0.20
N LYS A 303 -10.01 22.68 -0.33
CA LYS A 303 -11.05 23.68 -0.56
C LYS A 303 -11.51 24.34 0.74
N ALA A 304 -11.77 23.55 1.79
CA ALA A 304 -12.13 24.09 3.10
C ALA A 304 -11.06 25.04 3.65
N GLY A 305 -9.76 24.69 3.54
CA GLY A 305 -8.67 25.57 3.96
C GLY A 305 -8.40 26.77 3.03
N LYS A 306 -9.00 26.81 1.84
CA LYS A 306 -9.06 28.00 0.97
C LYS A 306 -10.22 28.91 1.39
N GLU A 307 -11.42 28.37 1.55
CA GLU A 307 -12.61 29.08 2.06
C GLU A 307 -12.35 29.75 3.42
N GLU A 308 -11.70 29.03 4.35
CA GLU A 308 -11.27 29.56 5.66
C GLU A 308 -10.29 30.76 5.55
N ARG A 309 -9.52 30.87 4.45
CA ARG A 309 -8.53 31.95 4.23
C ARG A 309 -9.06 33.12 3.40
N GLU A 310 -9.95 32.88 2.45
CA GLU A 310 -10.56 33.94 1.62
C GLU A 310 -11.69 34.68 2.35
N GLY A 311 -12.07 34.23 3.55
CA GLY A 311 -12.96 34.96 4.45
C GLY A 311 -14.43 34.80 4.13
N GLU A 312 -14.81 33.79 3.33
CA GLU A 312 -16.18 33.48 2.91
C GLU A 312 -17.04 32.88 4.04
N ARG A 313 -17.07 33.57 5.19
CA ARG A 313 -18.01 33.28 6.27
C ARG A 313 -19.42 33.73 5.87
N SER A 314 -20.15 32.82 5.25
CA SER A 314 -21.63 32.84 5.27
C SER A 314 -22.12 32.98 6.72
N GLU A 315 -23.16 33.78 6.96
CA GLU A 315 -23.67 34.03 8.32
C GLU A 315 -24.36 32.81 8.96
N GLU A 316 -24.59 31.73 8.20
CA GLU A 316 -25.08 30.44 8.68
C GLU A 316 -23.91 29.55 9.13
N GLY A 317 -23.72 29.44 10.45
CA GLY A 317 -22.63 28.71 11.08
C GLY A 317 -22.64 27.18 10.89
N GLU A 318 -21.56 26.52 11.35
CA GLU A 318 -21.35 25.06 11.37
C GLU A 318 -21.18 24.35 10.00
N GLY A 319 -21.47 25.02 8.89
CA GLY A 319 -21.32 24.47 7.53
C GLY A 319 -19.87 24.14 7.11
N HIS A 320 -18.99 25.16 7.09
CA HIS A 320 -17.79 25.17 6.22
C HIS A 320 -16.55 24.38 6.69
N MET A 321 -16.42 24.02 7.98
CA MET A 321 -15.18 23.35 8.44
C MET A 321 -15.05 21.92 7.89
N TYR A 322 -13.83 21.51 7.51
CA TYR A 322 -13.57 20.16 7.00
C TYR A 322 -13.97 19.08 8.02
N CYS A 323 -14.75 18.10 7.56
CA CYS A 323 -15.20 16.97 8.38
C CYS A 323 -14.89 15.66 7.64
N PRO A 324 -14.04 14.77 8.19
CA PRO A 324 -13.66 13.51 7.54
C PRO A 324 -14.85 12.62 7.15
N ASP A 325 -15.91 12.56 7.96
CA ASP A 325 -17.07 11.71 7.68
C ASP A 325 -17.98 12.26 6.57
N ARG A 326 -18.07 13.59 6.46
CA ARG A 326 -18.73 14.27 5.33
C ARG A 326 -17.92 14.07 4.04
N ALA A 327 -16.61 14.29 4.10
CA ALA A 327 -15.71 14.10 2.97
C ALA A 327 -15.69 12.64 2.49
N LEU A 328 -15.59 11.67 3.41
CA LEU A 328 -15.69 10.24 3.10
C LEU A 328 -17.01 9.90 2.39
N SER A 329 -18.13 10.44 2.87
CA SER A 329 -19.44 10.15 2.30
C SER A 329 -19.61 10.75 0.90
N ALA A 330 -19.06 11.93 0.63
CA ALA A 330 -18.99 12.50 -0.72
C ALA A 330 -18.06 11.69 -1.63
N ALA A 331 -16.87 11.32 -1.16
CA ALA A 331 -15.92 10.49 -1.91
C ALA A 331 -16.51 9.13 -2.30
N LEU A 332 -17.22 8.47 -1.38
CA LEU A 332 -17.94 7.23 -1.65
C LEU A 332 -19.04 7.39 -2.69
N GLN A 333 -19.88 8.43 -2.55
CA GLN A 333 -20.96 8.70 -3.50
C GLN A 333 -20.43 8.95 -4.91
N ASP A 334 -19.33 9.68 -5.04
CA ASP A 334 -18.64 9.89 -6.32
C ASP A 334 -18.01 8.59 -6.85
N TRP A 335 -17.29 7.84 -6.00
CA TRP A 335 -16.58 6.61 -6.41
C TRP A 335 -17.53 5.53 -6.93
N MET A 336 -18.71 5.38 -6.31
CA MET A 336 -19.75 4.45 -6.76
C MET A 336 -20.16 4.65 -8.24
N ASN A 337 -20.03 5.87 -8.78
CA ASN A 337 -20.30 6.14 -10.21
C ASN A 337 -19.17 5.64 -11.13
N GLU A 338 -17.92 5.59 -10.65
CA GLU A 338 -16.79 5.01 -11.40
C GLU A 338 -16.71 3.48 -11.22
N LEU A 339 -17.02 2.96 -10.03
CA LEU A 339 -17.08 1.51 -9.74
C LEU A 339 -18.16 0.76 -10.54
N SER A 340 -19.25 1.45 -10.90
CA SER A 340 -20.37 0.89 -11.67
C SER A 340 -20.15 0.91 -13.19
N GLN A 341 -19.04 1.48 -13.67
CA GLN A 341 -18.70 1.56 -15.09
C GLN A 341 -17.51 0.64 -15.44
N PRO A 342 -17.48 0.04 -16.64
CA PRO A 342 -16.28 -0.63 -17.13
C PRO A 342 -15.24 0.40 -17.53
N LEU A 343 -13.96 0.09 -17.31
CA LEU A 343 -12.83 0.90 -17.78
C LEU A 343 -12.86 0.98 -19.32
N GLN A 344 -13.17 2.17 -19.85
CA GLN A 344 -13.16 2.44 -21.30
C GLN A 344 -11.87 3.19 -21.67
N PRO A 345 -11.00 2.62 -22.53
CA PRO A 345 -9.85 3.34 -23.04
C PRO A 345 -10.30 4.36 -24.09
N GLY A 346 -10.18 5.67 -23.78
CA GLY A 346 -10.26 6.75 -24.77
C GLY A 346 -11.60 7.46 -24.95
N THR A 347 -12.52 7.42 -23.98
CA THR A 347 -13.77 8.23 -24.02
C THR A 347 -13.76 9.38 -23.02
N ASP A 348 -13.88 10.61 -23.50
CA ASP A 348 -14.39 11.73 -22.71
C ASP A 348 -15.81 11.42 -22.22
N MET A 349 -16.06 11.58 -20.91
CA MET A 349 -17.29 11.13 -20.25
C MET A 349 -17.69 12.04 -19.09
N PRO A 350 -19.00 12.26 -18.91
CA PRO A 350 -19.92 12.89 -19.84
C PRO A 350 -19.91 14.43 -19.67
N THR A 351 -20.41 15.17 -20.67
CA THR A 351 -20.38 16.65 -20.67
C THR A 351 -21.00 17.27 -19.43
N CYS A 352 -20.26 18.18 -18.78
CA CYS A 352 -20.70 18.99 -17.66
C CYS A 352 -22.04 19.72 -17.94
N ARG A 353 -22.98 19.69 -16.99
CA ARG A 353 -24.13 20.60 -17.01
C ARG A 353 -23.62 22.02 -16.82
N GLN A 354 -23.73 22.84 -17.87
CA GLN A 354 -23.20 24.21 -17.94
C GLN A 354 -23.49 25.05 -16.68
N ILE A 355 -22.49 25.18 -15.81
CA ILE A 355 -22.42 26.32 -14.90
C ILE A 355 -22.07 27.52 -15.77
N ARG A 356 -22.99 28.47 -15.89
CA ARG A 356 -22.76 29.69 -16.68
C ARG A 356 -21.71 30.57 -15.99
N PRO A 357 -20.66 31.02 -16.68
CA PRO A 357 -19.78 32.05 -16.14
C PRO A 357 -20.56 33.34 -15.85
N THR A 358 -20.34 33.93 -14.67
CA THR A 358 -20.76 35.30 -14.37
C THR A 358 -19.77 36.28 -14.98
N GLU A 359 -20.24 37.15 -15.87
CA GLU A 359 -19.38 38.12 -16.57
C GLU A 359 -18.88 39.23 -15.64
N HIS A 360 -17.66 39.12 -15.11
CA HIS A 360 -16.97 40.25 -14.50
C HIS A 360 -16.47 41.21 -15.60
N ARG A 361 -17.26 42.28 -15.80
CA ARG A 361 -17.12 43.26 -16.87
C ARG A 361 -16.03 44.29 -16.58
N SER A 362 -14.77 43.98 -16.92
CA SER A 362 -13.67 44.95 -16.89
C SER A 362 -13.67 45.85 -18.14
N SER A 363 -13.75 47.16 -17.95
CA SER A 363 -13.80 48.16 -19.04
C SER A 363 -12.40 48.71 -19.37
N ALA A 364 -11.90 48.42 -20.57
CA ALA A 364 -10.73 49.08 -21.13
C ALA A 364 -11.03 49.61 -22.54
N HIS A 365 -10.82 50.91 -22.76
CA HIS A 365 -10.93 51.52 -24.09
C HIS A 365 -9.72 51.16 -24.95
N SER A 366 -9.95 50.74 -26.19
CA SER A 366 -9.00 50.93 -27.29
C SER A 366 -9.75 51.20 -28.59
N SER A 367 -9.11 51.89 -29.52
CA SER A 367 -9.74 52.52 -30.69
C SER A 367 -9.67 51.68 -31.96
N LYS A 368 -10.54 52.03 -32.91
CA LYS A 368 -10.64 51.45 -34.27
C LYS A 368 -9.29 51.51 -34.99
N HIS A 369 -8.95 50.49 -35.80
CA HIS A 369 -9.03 50.58 -37.27
C HIS A 369 -8.70 49.26 -38.02
N LYS A 370 -9.16 49.21 -39.29
CA LYS A 370 -8.95 48.24 -40.39
C LYS A 370 -9.31 49.00 -41.70
N PRO A 371 -9.11 48.49 -42.93
CA PRO A 371 -8.11 47.52 -43.44
C PRO A 371 -7.44 47.98 -44.78
N SER A 372 -6.45 47.24 -45.30
CA SER A 372 -6.03 47.05 -46.73
C SER A 372 -4.70 46.25 -46.73
N GLU A 373 -4.36 45.28 -47.59
CA GLU A 373 -4.54 44.95 -49.04
C GLU A 373 -3.32 45.29 -49.93
N SER A 374 -3.19 44.54 -51.06
CA SER A 374 -2.08 44.48 -52.04
C SER A 374 -0.77 43.79 -51.62
N SER A 375 0.13 43.46 -52.55
CA SER A 375 0.12 42.29 -53.48
C SER A 375 1.51 42.08 -54.14
N ASP A 376 1.69 40.99 -54.91
CA ASP A 376 2.79 40.73 -55.87
C ASP A 376 4.22 40.48 -55.32
N ASN A 377 4.84 39.30 -55.56
CA ASN A 377 5.69 38.87 -56.70
C ASN A 377 7.13 39.47 -56.69
N GLN A 378 8.24 38.80 -57.09
CA GLN A 378 8.44 37.57 -57.87
C GLN A 378 9.90 36.99 -57.74
N TYR A 379 10.09 35.68 -58.04
CA TYR A 379 11.33 34.93 -58.41
C TYR A 379 12.63 34.98 -57.53
N GLY A 380 13.45 33.91 -57.43
CA GLY A 380 13.25 32.51 -57.83
C GLY A 380 14.53 31.63 -57.94
N ALA A 381 14.34 30.30 -57.85
CA ALA A 381 15.21 29.19 -58.35
C ALA A 381 16.61 28.96 -57.70
N HIS A 382 17.18 27.75 -57.57
CA HIS A 382 16.81 26.33 -57.85
C HIS A 382 17.06 25.46 -56.56
N SER A 383 17.36 24.15 -56.43
CA SER A 383 17.80 23.04 -57.32
C SER A 383 17.60 21.62 -56.72
N ARG A 384 17.47 20.61 -57.61
CA ARG A 384 17.86 19.18 -57.44
C ARG A 384 17.02 18.27 -56.50
N PRO A 385 16.99 16.92 -56.73
CA PRO A 385 15.72 16.32 -57.16
C PRO A 385 15.23 15.08 -56.38
N SER A 386 14.01 14.64 -56.70
CA SER A 386 13.39 13.38 -56.27
C SER A 386 13.47 12.27 -57.32
N CYS A 387 13.29 11.01 -56.89
CA CYS A 387 12.83 9.89 -57.74
C CYS A 387 11.77 9.06 -56.99
N THR A 388 10.92 8.37 -57.74
CA THR A 388 9.66 7.75 -57.27
C THR A 388 9.73 6.22 -57.18
N ALA A 389 8.89 5.61 -56.35
CA ALA A 389 8.60 4.17 -56.35
C ALA A 389 7.08 3.89 -56.39
N GLY A 390 6.67 2.95 -57.25
CA GLY A 390 5.29 2.43 -57.35
C GLY A 390 5.09 1.10 -56.59
N PRO A 391 3.87 0.53 -56.57
CA PRO A 391 3.47 -0.45 -55.55
C PRO A 391 3.33 -1.92 -56.02
N LEU A 392 3.16 -2.81 -55.03
CA LEU A 392 2.79 -4.24 -55.11
C LEU A 392 3.88 -5.21 -55.64
N PRO A 393 3.80 -6.55 -55.37
CA PRO A 393 2.72 -7.33 -54.74
C PRO A 393 3.15 -8.17 -53.50
N ALA A 394 2.23 -8.98 -52.97
CA ALA A 394 2.47 -9.92 -51.86
C ALA A 394 2.38 -11.39 -52.30
N CYS A 395 3.18 -12.30 -51.70
CA CYS A 395 3.03 -13.76 -51.85
C CYS A 395 3.66 -14.62 -50.74
N SER A 396 2.83 -15.48 -50.14
CA SER A 396 3.06 -16.89 -49.75
C SER A 396 4.38 -17.40 -49.10
N SER A 397 4.23 -18.06 -47.94
CA SER A 397 4.97 -19.27 -47.52
C SER A 397 4.14 -20.05 -46.48
N GLN A 398 3.29 -21.02 -46.88
CA GLN A 398 3.60 -22.46 -47.06
C GLN A 398 4.27 -23.18 -45.87
N HIS A 399 3.47 -23.97 -45.14
CA HIS A 399 3.93 -24.97 -44.16
C HIS A 399 4.57 -26.20 -44.83
N ARG A 400 5.40 -26.94 -44.08
CA ARG A 400 5.76 -28.35 -44.35
C ARG A 400 5.46 -29.26 -43.15
N LYS A 401 5.27 -30.55 -43.44
CA LYS A 401 4.85 -31.64 -42.53
C LYS A 401 6.05 -32.38 -41.91
N PRO A 402 5.78 -33.30 -40.95
CA PRO A 402 6.20 -34.69 -41.14
C PRO A 402 5.03 -35.71 -41.13
N THR A 403 5.29 -36.96 -41.51
CA THR A 403 4.33 -38.08 -41.72
C THR A 403 5.07 -39.43 -41.59
N ALA A 404 4.49 -40.60 -41.31
CA ALA A 404 3.08 -41.05 -41.19
C ALA A 404 2.97 -41.99 -39.93
N ALA A 405 2.03 -42.94 -39.70
CA ALA A 405 0.90 -43.57 -40.41
C ALA A 405 -0.07 -44.17 -39.35
N GLY A 406 -1.21 -44.82 -39.63
CA GLY A 406 -1.97 -45.08 -40.86
C GLY A 406 -3.17 -46.02 -40.59
N ARG A 407 -4.08 -46.19 -41.58
CA ARG A 407 -5.06 -47.29 -41.86
C ARG A 407 -5.88 -47.92 -40.68
N GLU A 408 -7.16 -48.28 -40.80
CA GLU A 408 -8.01 -48.53 -41.99
C GLU A 408 -9.52 -48.54 -41.64
N GLY A 409 -10.40 -48.16 -42.59
CA GLY A 409 -11.84 -48.52 -42.66
C GLY A 409 -12.83 -47.92 -41.63
N GLY A 410 -14.11 -47.63 -41.97
CA GLY A 410 -14.76 -47.63 -43.28
C GLY A 410 -16.28 -47.33 -43.22
N ALA A 411 -16.81 -46.69 -44.28
CA ALA A 411 -18.20 -46.60 -44.76
C ALA A 411 -19.43 -46.56 -43.80
N GLY A 412 -20.32 -45.56 -44.04
CA GLY A 412 -21.77 -45.80 -43.94
C GLY A 412 -22.60 -44.76 -43.15
N PRO A 413 -23.67 -44.16 -43.73
CA PRO A 413 -24.55 -43.19 -43.03
C PRO A 413 -26.01 -43.67 -42.88
N LEU A 414 -26.80 -43.01 -42.01
CA LEU A 414 -28.12 -42.38 -42.29
C LEU A 414 -29.05 -42.22 -41.07
N ARG A 415 -29.92 -41.20 -41.20
CA ARG A 415 -31.28 -41.03 -40.65
C ARG A 415 -31.50 -40.87 -39.14
N SER A 416 -31.78 -39.60 -38.83
CA SER A 416 -32.87 -39.16 -37.95
C SER A 416 -34.18 -39.94 -38.09
N GLU A 417 -34.84 -40.21 -36.96
CA GLU A 417 -36.31 -40.23 -36.84
C GLU A 417 -36.72 -39.42 -35.61
N GLU A 418 -37.76 -38.61 -35.74
CA GLU A 418 -38.44 -37.98 -34.60
C GLU A 418 -39.52 -38.91 -34.07
N ARG A 419 -39.73 -38.99 -32.74
CA ARG A 419 -41.07 -39.25 -32.21
C ARG A 419 -41.33 -38.69 -30.83
N ALA A 420 -42.51 -38.10 -30.72
CA ALA A 420 -42.95 -37.19 -29.69
C ALA A 420 -43.17 -37.80 -28.30
N ASN A 421 -42.87 -36.98 -27.29
CA ASN A 421 -43.68 -36.73 -26.09
C ASN A 421 -43.81 -37.83 -25.01
N GLY A 422 -43.68 -37.41 -23.75
CA GLY A 422 -43.68 -38.30 -22.57
C GLY A 422 -43.15 -37.61 -21.31
N GLY A 423 -43.62 -36.40 -21.02
CA GLY A 423 -43.11 -35.60 -19.90
C GLY A 423 -43.49 -36.14 -18.52
N HIS A 424 -42.50 -36.29 -17.63
CA HIS A 424 -42.69 -36.40 -16.18
C HIS A 424 -41.55 -35.65 -15.47
N SER A 425 -41.91 -34.71 -14.60
CA SER A 425 -40.95 -33.88 -13.87
C SER A 425 -40.16 -34.70 -12.84
N ARG A 426 -38.84 -34.53 -12.84
CA ARG A 426 -37.98 -34.86 -11.69
C ARG A 426 -37.24 -33.60 -11.25
N GLU A 427 -37.72 -33.00 -10.18
CA GLU A 427 -37.04 -31.89 -9.52
C GLU A 427 -35.66 -32.35 -9.04
N LYS A 428 -34.60 -31.78 -9.60
CA LYS A 428 -33.26 -31.89 -8.99
C LYS A 428 -33.21 -30.93 -7.82
N VAL A 429 -33.28 -31.48 -6.60
CA VAL A 429 -32.98 -30.76 -5.36
C VAL A 429 -31.58 -30.15 -5.49
N GLN A 430 -31.50 -28.83 -5.68
CA GLN A 430 -30.23 -28.12 -5.70
C GLN A 430 -29.69 -28.04 -4.27
N GLY A 431 -28.58 -28.73 -4.02
CA GLY A 431 -27.75 -28.46 -2.84
C GLY A 431 -27.32 -26.99 -2.86
N LYS A 432 -27.61 -26.25 -1.79
CA LYS A 432 -27.31 -24.81 -1.70
C LYS A 432 -25.79 -24.60 -1.70
N ALA A 433 -25.25 -24.14 -2.81
CA ALA A 433 -23.91 -23.55 -2.84
C ALA A 433 -23.88 -22.33 -1.89
N LEU A 434 -22.93 -22.32 -0.95
CA LEU A 434 -22.83 -21.30 0.07
C LEU A 434 -22.29 -19.97 -0.49
N CYS A 435 -23.10 -18.92 -0.37
CA CYS A 435 -22.71 -17.51 -0.40
C CYS A 435 -21.80 -17.04 -1.55
N ALA A 436 -22.22 -17.26 -2.80
CA ALA A 436 -21.77 -16.42 -3.91
C ALA A 436 -22.55 -15.09 -3.90
N GLY A 437 -21.84 -13.95 -3.91
CA GLY A 437 -22.44 -12.62 -4.05
C GLY A 437 -23.12 -12.48 -5.42
N LYS A 438 -24.44 -12.26 -5.44
CA LYS A 438 -25.28 -12.34 -6.66
C LYS A 438 -25.39 -11.06 -7.49
N GLY A 439 -24.61 -10.03 -7.19
CA GLY A 439 -24.69 -8.74 -7.87
C GLY A 439 -23.39 -7.94 -7.75
N PRO A 440 -23.31 -6.80 -8.46
CA PRO A 440 -22.16 -5.91 -8.42
C PRO A 440 -22.00 -5.28 -7.02
N LEU A 441 -20.80 -4.78 -6.77
CA LEU A 441 -20.44 -4.07 -5.55
C LEU A 441 -21.37 -2.86 -5.32
N ASN A 442 -21.89 -2.71 -4.10
CA ASN A 442 -22.81 -1.62 -3.73
C ASN A 442 -22.26 -0.74 -2.59
N GLU A 443 -22.84 0.44 -2.37
CA GLU A 443 -22.33 1.43 -1.42
C GLU A 443 -22.20 0.90 0.02
N VAL A 444 -23.12 0.04 0.47
CA VAL A 444 -23.05 -0.58 1.81
C VAL A 444 -21.85 -1.51 1.91
N GLN A 445 -21.56 -2.27 0.85
CA GLN A 445 -20.37 -3.12 0.77
C GLN A 445 -19.06 -2.31 0.68
N VAL A 446 -19.05 -1.17 -0.03
CA VAL A 446 -17.87 -0.29 -0.06
C VAL A 446 -17.66 0.38 1.31
N ARG A 447 -18.73 0.85 1.98
CA ARG A 447 -18.66 1.37 3.36
C ARG A 447 -18.18 0.31 4.36
N LEU A 448 -18.58 -0.95 4.19
CA LEU A 448 -18.04 -2.08 4.95
C LEU A 448 -16.54 -2.27 4.68
N LEU A 449 -16.12 -2.29 3.41
CA LEU A 449 -14.73 -2.46 3.02
C LEU A 449 -13.81 -1.35 3.58
N VAL A 450 -14.19 -0.08 3.40
CA VAL A 450 -13.49 1.08 3.98
C VAL A 450 -13.50 1.04 5.51
N GLY A 451 -14.61 0.59 6.10
CA GLY A 451 -14.76 0.41 7.54
C GLY A 451 -13.86 -0.70 8.13
N LEU A 452 -13.31 -1.57 7.28
CA LEU A 452 -12.35 -2.62 7.65
C LEU A 452 -10.91 -2.17 7.35
N TYR A 453 -10.67 -1.56 6.19
CA TYR A 453 -9.39 -1.02 5.72
C TYR A 453 -9.37 0.52 5.76
N TYR A 454 -9.20 1.06 6.98
CA TYR A 454 -9.44 2.48 7.26
C TYR A 454 -8.16 3.34 7.24
N LEU A 455 -7.46 3.49 8.38
CA LEU A 455 -6.29 4.38 8.54
C LEU A 455 -5.15 3.68 9.31
N PRO A 456 -3.89 4.17 9.23
CA PRO A 456 -2.73 3.53 9.87
C PRO A 456 -2.85 3.42 11.39
N HIS A 457 -3.53 4.37 12.03
CA HIS A 457 -3.67 4.49 13.49
C HIS A 457 -5.10 4.29 14.01
N GLU A 458 -6.05 3.94 13.14
CA GLU A 458 -7.49 3.89 13.47
C GLU A 458 -8.23 2.88 12.58
N HIS A 459 -9.04 2.00 13.18
CA HIS A 459 -9.99 1.14 12.48
C HIS A 459 -11.33 1.85 12.27
N GLY A 460 -12.02 1.59 11.16
CA GLY A 460 -13.37 2.10 10.93
C GLY A 460 -14.42 1.42 11.82
N PRO A 461 -15.64 1.97 11.95
CA PRO A 461 -16.66 1.45 12.87
C PRO A 461 -17.01 -0.05 12.71
N PRO A 462 -17.09 -0.63 11.49
CA PRO A 462 -17.29 -2.07 11.31
C PRO A 462 -16.17 -2.93 11.92
N ALA A 463 -14.89 -2.61 11.68
CA ALA A 463 -13.77 -3.32 12.30
C ALA A 463 -13.75 -3.14 13.82
N GLN A 464 -14.03 -1.94 14.33
CA GLN A 464 -14.14 -1.72 15.78
C GLN A 464 -15.23 -2.60 16.41
N SER A 465 -16.41 -2.66 15.80
CA SER A 465 -17.53 -3.49 16.28
C SER A 465 -17.21 -4.98 16.26
N LEU A 466 -16.59 -5.47 15.17
CA LEU A 466 -16.15 -6.86 15.04
C LEU A 466 -15.09 -7.24 16.08
N LEU A 467 -14.08 -6.40 16.30
CA LEU A 467 -13.03 -6.64 17.30
C LEU A 467 -13.59 -6.60 18.74
N GLN A 468 -14.54 -5.70 19.01
CA GLN A 468 -15.22 -5.61 20.31
C GLN A 468 -16.06 -6.87 20.59
N ASP A 469 -16.94 -7.28 19.66
CA ASP A 469 -17.79 -8.45 19.86
C ASP A 469 -16.95 -9.76 19.84
N LEU A 470 -15.92 -9.90 19.01
CA LEU A 470 -14.98 -11.04 19.05
C LEU A 470 -14.27 -11.15 20.42
N THR A 471 -13.74 -10.04 20.92
CA THR A 471 -13.03 -9.99 22.22
C THR A 471 -14.00 -10.32 23.36
N TRP A 472 -15.20 -9.74 23.35
CA TRP A 472 -16.24 -10.01 24.34
C TRP A 472 -16.71 -11.46 24.30
N LEU A 473 -16.96 -12.02 23.10
CA LEU A 473 -17.40 -13.41 22.92
C LEU A 473 -16.36 -14.42 23.41
N LYS A 474 -15.08 -14.17 23.11
CA LYS A 474 -13.94 -14.96 23.60
C LYS A 474 -13.84 -14.90 25.12
N ALA A 475 -13.93 -13.71 25.72
CA ALA A 475 -13.85 -13.52 27.17
C ALA A 475 -15.03 -14.12 27.95
N ASN A 476 -16.24 -14.11 27.36
CA ASN A 476 -17.49 -14.54 28.00
C ASN A 476 -17.97 -15.93 27.51
N CYS A 477 -17.13 -16.70 26.82
CA CYS A 477 -17.48 -18.05 26.35
C CYS A 477 -17.80 -19.03 27.50
N ASN A 478 -17.37 -18.72 28.72
CA ASN A 478 -17.77 -19.45 29.93
C ASN A 478 -19.29 -19.44 30.20
N PHE A 479 -20.07 -18.53 29.62
CA PHE A 479 -21.54 -18.53 29.72
C PHE A 479 -22.20 -19.63 28.87
N VAL A 480 -21.50 -20.15 27.85
CA VAL A 480 -21.96 -21.24 26.97
C VAL A 480 -21.14 -22.53 27.12
N SER A 481 -19.94 -22.45 27.72
CA SER A 481 -19.05 -23.59 27.95
C SER A 481 -19.60 -24.63 28.94
N ALA A 482 -19.53 -25.90 28.55
CA ALA A 482 -19.99 -27.03 29.35
C ALA A 482 -19.19 -27.30 30.64
N ASN A 483 -18.02 -26.66 30.83
CA ASN A 483 -17.13 -26.86 31.98
C ASN A 483 -17.35 -25.84 33.13
N GLY A 484 -18.41 -25.03 33.08
CA GLY A 484 -18.78 -24.15 34.18
C GLY A 484 -19.26 -24.95 35.40
N ASN A 485 -18.50 -24.91 36.51
CA ASN A 485 -18.78 -25.64 37.77
C ASN A 485 -20.13 -25.26 38.41
N GLY A 486 -21.22 -25.91 37.98
CA GLY A 486 -22.52 -26.08 38.68
C GLY A 486 -23.34 -24.83 39.02
N LYS A 487 -22.74 -23.63 39.03
CA LYS A 487 -23.40 -22.37 39.37
C LYS A 487 -24.29 -21.93 38.23
N LYS A 488 -25.59 -21.77 38.53
CA LYS A 488 -26.65 -21.35 37.61
C LYS A 488 -26.23 -20.13 36.79
N THR A 489 -25.76 -20.34 35.56
CA THR A 489 -25.46 -19.23 34.65
C THR A 489 -26.78 -18.54 34.30
N GLN A 490 -26.83 -17.22 34.52
CA GLN A 490 -28.04 -16.43 34.32
C GLN A 490 -28.50 -16.55 32.86
N PRO A 491 -29.74 -16.98 32.56
CA PRO A 491 -30.20 -17.17 31.18
C PRO A 491 -30.08 -15.90 30.31
N GLN A 492 -30.19 -14.73 30.94
CA GLN A 492 -29.93 -13.43 30.30
C GLN A 492 -28.53 -13.34 29.69
N LYS A 493 -27.48 -13.83 30.37
CA LYS A 493 -26.09 -13.80 29.88
C LYS A 493 -25.83 -14.81 28.75
N VAL A 494 -26.51 -15.97 28.81
CA VAL A 494 -26.50 -16.95 27.71
C VAL A 494 -27.17 -16.38 26.47
N ASN A 495 -28.30 -15.67 26.65
CA ASN A 495 -29.03 -15.03 25.57
C ASN A 495 -28.26 -13.83 24.99
N GLU A 496 -27.61 -13.02 25.83
CA GLU A 496 -26.72 -11.95 25.36
C GLU A 496 -25.59 -12.53 24.51
N TRP A 497 -24.88 -13.55 25.01
CA TRP A 497 -23.78 -14.18 24.26
C TRP A 497 -24.24 -14.72 22.91
N ARG A 498 -25.39 -15.40 22.85
CA ARG A 498 -25.97 -15.89 21.59
C ARG A 498 -26.40 -14.75 20.65
N ALA A 499 -26.93 -13.65 21.18
CA ALA A 499 -27.30 -12.49 20.37
C ALA A 499 -26.07 -11.78 19.79
N ARG A 500 -24.99 -11.64 20.57
CA ARG A 500 -23.69 -11.11 20.10
C ARG A 500 -23.08 -12.03 19.04
N ALA A 501 -23.06 -13.34 19.29
CA ALA A 501 -22.56 -14.33 18.35
C ALA A 501 -23.36 -14.31 17.04
N GLY A 502 -24.69 -14.21 17.09
CA GLY A 502 -25.54 -14.10 15.92
C GLY A 502 -25.17 -12.91 15.02
N ARG A 503 -24.94 -11.72 15.60
CA ARG A 503 -24.47 -10.55 14.83
C ARG A 503 -23.08 -10.77 14.24
N PHE A 504 -22.13 -11.27 15.04
CA PHE A 504 -20.76 -11.51 14.60
C PHE A 504 -20.71 -12.51 13.43
N LEU A 505 -21.47 -13.60 13.52
CA LEU A 505 -21.56 -14.62 12.47
C LEU A 505 -22.22 -14.08 11.19
N ALA A 506 -23.21 -13.18 11.31
CA ALA A 506 -23.83 -12.50 10.17
C ALA A 506 -22.86 -11.53 9.47
N ALA A 507 -22.12 -10.71 10.23
CA ALA A 507 -21.10 -9.83 9.68
C ALA A 507 -19.97 -10.60 8.96
N CYS A 508 -19.62 -11.80 9.45
CA CYS A 508 -18.70 -12.68 8.74
C CYS A 508 -19.26 -13.18 7.38
N ASP A 509 -20.57 -13.42 7.28
CA ASP A 509 -21.22 -13.76 6.00
C ASP A 509 -21.31 -12.56 5.05
N GLU A 510 -21.54 -11.34 5.57
CA GLU A 510 -21.52 -10.11 4.78
C GLU A 510 -20.13 -9.86 4.17
N ILE A 511 -19.05 -10.07 4.94
CA ILE A 511 -17.67 -9.98 4.43
C ILE A 511 -17.36 -11.10 3.42
N ALA A 512 -17.85 -12.32 3.64
CA ALA A 512 -17.71 -13.39 2.66
C ALA A 512 -18.45 -13.09 1.34
N ALA A 513 -19.58 -12.38 1.40
CA ALA A 513 -20.36 -11.93 0.23
C ALA A 513 -19.74 -10.70 -0.47
N LEU A 514 -19.12 -9.77 0.28
CA LEU A 514 -18.35 -8.62 -0.23
C LEU A 514 -17.28 -9.09 -1.22
N HIS A 515 -16.48 -10.09 -0.84
CA HIS A 515 -15.50 -10.71 -1.74
C HIS A 515 -16.12 -11.20 -3.06
N GLY A 516 -17.28 -11.87 -2.99
CA GLY A 516 -18.00 -12.30 -4.20
C GLY A 516 -18.42 -11.13 -5.11
N SER A 517 -18.73 -9.97 -4.52
CA SER A 517 -19.15 -8.77 -5.27
C SER A 517 -17.96 -8.00 -5.84
N VAL A 518 -16.78 -8.07 -5.20
CA VAL A 518 -15.51 -7.56 -5.75
C VAL A 518 -15.03 -8.44 -6.92
N VAL A 519 -15.05 -9.77 -6.78
CA VAL A 519 -14.70 -10.71 -7.87
C VAL A 519 -15.61 -10.54 -9.10
N ASN A 520 -16.88 -10.20 -8.88
CA ASN A 520 -17.87 -9.92 -9.92
C ASN A 520 -17.97 -8.43 -10.29
N SER A 521 -16.97 -7.60 -9.95
CA SER A 521 -16.94 -6.16 -10.26
C SER A 521 -16.88 -5.88 -11.77
N VAL A 522 -17.57 -4.82 -12.20
CA VAL A 522 -17.56 -4.32 -13.58
C VAL A 522 -16.25 -3.57 -13.86
N ASN A 523 -15.79 -2.73 -12.92
CA ASN A 523 -14.42 -2.19 -12.95
C ASN A 523 -13.44 -3.30 -12.53
N ARG A 524 -12.54 -3.67 -13.45
CA ARG A 524 -11.54 -4.75 -13.28
C ARG A 524 -10.23 -4.30 -12.63
N ALA A 525 -9.86 -3.01 -12.65
CA ALA A 525 -8.68 -2.54 -11.94
C ALA A 525 -8.89 -2.62 -10.43
N VAL A 526 -10.07 -2.17 -9.95
CA VAL A 526 -10.50 -2.28 -8.55
C VAL A 526 -10.45 -3.72 -8.06
N LEU A 527 -10.77 -4.69 -8.92
CA LEU A 527 -10.58 -6.11 -8.62
C LEU A 527 -9.09 -6.43 -8.45
N TYR A 528 -8.23 -6.17 -9.44
CA TYR A 528 -6.82 -6.57 -9.36
C TYR A 528 -6.09 -5.91 -8.18
N ASP A 529 -6.33 -4.62 -7.94
CA ASP A 529 -5.75 -3.83 -6.86
C ASP A 529 -6.21 -4.31 -5.47
N LEU A 530 -7.52 -4.54 -5.27
CA LEU A 530 -8.07 -4.83 -3.93
C LEU A 530 -8.24 -6.33 -3.63
N TYR A 531 -8.09 -7.22 -4.62
CA TYR A 531 -8.30 -8.67 -4.43
C TYR A 531 -7.45 -9.29 -3.31
N PRO A 532 -6.13 -9.03 -3.16
CA PRO A 532 -5.32 -9.66 -2.12
C PRO A 532 -5.88 -9.39 -0.72
N TYR A 533 -6.18 -8.13 -0.43
CA TYR A 533 -6.75 -7.67 0.84
C TYR A 533 -8.14 -8.27 1.08
N VAL A 534 -9.03 -8.22 0.08
CA VAL A 534 -10.41 -8.73 0.20
C VAL A 534 -10.45 -10.27 0.32
N TRP A 535 -9.49 -10.97 -0.29
CA TRP A 535 -9.29 -12.41 -0.17
C TRP A 535 -8.82 -12.81 1.24
N ASP A 536 -7.78 -12.15 1.77
CA ASP A 536 -7.30 -12.41 3.13
C ASP A 536 -8.38 -12.12 4.18
N LEU A 537 -8.96 -10.91 4.13
CA LEU A 537 -10.05 -10.48 5.01
C LEU A 537 -11.20 -11.49 5.05
N ARG A 538 -11.63 -12.02 3.88
CA ARG A 538 -12.63 -13.10 3.81
C ARG A 538 -12.17 -14.35 4.54
N ASN A 539 -10.96 -14.83 4.29
CA ASN A 539 -10.49 -16.10 4.84
C ASN A 539 -10.28 -16.01 6.36
N THR A 540 -9.68 -14.92 6.83
CA THR A 540 -9.55 -14.56 8.25
C THR A 540 -10.92 -14.51 8.95
N MET A 541 -11.92 -13.90 8.31
CA MET A 541 -13.27 -13.83 8.89
C MET A 541 -14.03 -15.16 8.85
N LEU A 542 -13.79 -16.03 7.86
CA LEU A 542 -14.32 -17.40 7.86
C LEU A 542 -13.72 -18.26 9.00
N VAL A 543 -12.42 -18.11 9.29
CA VAL A 543 -11.78 -18.76 10.45
C VAL A 543 -12.38 -18.24 11.76
N ALA A 544 -12.54 -16.93 11.91
CA ALA A 544 -13.18 -16.34 13.08
C ALA A 544 -14.65 -16.78 13.25
N LYS A 545 -15.40 -16.91 12.15
CA LYS A 545 -16.78 -17.43 12.12
C LYS A 545 -16.85 -18.85 12.66
N ALA A 546 -15.96 -19.73 12.22
CA ALA A 546 -15.89 -21.10 12.68
C ALA A 546 -15.47 -21.18 14.16
N PHE A 547 -14.53 -20.34 14.61
CA PHE A 547 -14.12 -20.24 16.02
C PHE A 547 -15.28 -19.82 16.95
N ILE A 548 -16.05 -18.78 16.59
CA ILE A 548 -17.21 -18.37 17.38
C ILE A 548 -18.32 -19.43 17.36
N SER A 549 -18.51 -20.12 16.23
CA SER A 549 -19.47 -21.24 16.12
C SER A 549 -19.09 -22.40 17.04
N TRP A 550 -17.80 -22.76 17.10
CA TRP A 550 -17.25 -23.78 18.00
C TRP A 550 -17.38 -23.41 19.48
N LEU A 551 -17.25 -22.13 19.85
CA LEU A 551 -17.53 -21.68 21.22
C LEU A 551 -19.02 -21.79 21.60
N GLY A 552 -19.93 -21.74 20.62
CA GLY A 552 -21.37 -21.66 20.84
C GLY A 552 -22.15 -22.99 20.74
N GLU A 553 -21.71 -23.94 19.90
CA GLU A 553 -22.43 -25.20 19.65
C GLU A 553 -21.72 -26.45 20.21
N ARG A 554 -22.53 -27.44 20.62
CA ARG A 554 -22.09 -28.69 21.26
C ARG A 554 -22.27 -29.91 20.34
N LYS A 555 -22.19 -29.73 19.02
CA LYS A 555 -22.40 -30.80 18.04
C LYS A 555 -21.18 -31.70 17.94
N ARG A 556 -21.43 -32.99 17.69
CA ARG A 556 -20.41 -34.04 17.44
C ARG A 556 -20.12 -34.24 15.95
N ASP A 557 -20.66 -33.36 15.11
CA ASP A 557 -20.67 -33.52 13.66
C ASP A 557 -19.38 -32.95 13.06
N SER A 558 -18.49 -33.84 12.63
CA SER A 558 -17.11 -33.55 12.17
C SER A 558 -17.01 -32.81 10.83
N GLU A 559 -18.08 -32.20 10.34
CA GLU A 559 -18.18 -31.61 9.00
C GLU A 559 -17.93 -30.09 8.96
N LEU A 560 -17.77 -29.44 10.11
CA LEU A 560 -17.69 -27.97 10.27
C LEU A 560 -16.58 -27.26 9.46
N PHE A 561 -15.64 -28.01 8.87
CA PHE A 561 -14.48 -27.50 8.13
C PHE A 561 -14.38 -28.04 6.69
N SER A 562 -15.47 -28.62 6.17
CA SER A 562 -15.55 -29.12 4.78
C SER A 562 -15.77 -27.98 3.77
N HIS A 563 -14.68 -27.31 3.39
CA HIS A 563 -14.68 -26.34 2.28
C HIS A 563 -14.12 -26.95 0.99
N PRO A 564 -14.66 -26.60 -0.19
CA PRO A 564 -14.10 -27.04 -1.47
C PRO A 564 -12.68 -26.49 -1.69
N PRO A 565 -11.86 -27.15 -2.53
CA PRO A 565 -10.54 -26.65 -2.92
C PRO A 565 -10.64 -25.28 -3.65
N PRO A 566 -9.54 -24.52 -3.72
CA PRO A 566 -9.51 -23.26 -4.47
C PRO A 566 -9.85 -23.46 -5.95
N LEU A 567 -10.46 -22.45 -6.57
CA LEU A 567 -10.97 -22.51 -7.95
C LEU A 567 -9.89 -22.44 -9.04
N PHE A 568 -8.62 -22.32 -8.66
CA PHE A 568 -7.48 -22.32 -9.57
C PHE A 568 -6.50 -23.43 -9.15
N PRO A 569 -6.28 -24.47 -9.98
CA PRO A 569 -5.21 -25.42 -9.75
C PRO A 569 -3.87 -24.74 -10.03
N THR A 570 -2.89 -24.95 -9.15
CA THR A 570 -1.50 -24.61 -9.45
C THR A 570 -0.95 -25.57 -10.50
N SER A 571 -0.03 -25.08 -11.35
CA SER A 571 0.53 -25.85 -12.46
C SER A 571 1.70 -26.76 -12.07
N ARG A 572 2.00 -26.89 -10.77
CA ARG A 572 3.02 -27.81 -10.23
C ARG A 572 2.34 -29.00 -9.57
N LEU A 573 2.89 -30.19 -9.78
CA LEU A 573 2.51 -31.38 -9.05
C LEU A 573 3.28 -31.44 -7.73
N TYR A 574 2.54 -31.68 -6.65
CA TYR A 574 3.06 -31.78 -5.29
C TYR A 574 2.74 -33.16 -4.70
N ASN A 575 3.72 -33.77 -4.05
CA ASN A 575 3.60 -35.07 -3.41
C ASN A 575 3.77 -34.94 -1.88
N ILE A 576 2.87 -35.55 -1.10
CA ILE A 576 2.94 -35.56 0.35
C ILE A 576 3.14 -37.01 0.81
N ARG A 577 4.18 -37.24 1.62
CA ARG A 577 4.51 -38.58 2.11
C ARG A 577 5.10 -38.55 3.53
N PRO A 578 5.11 -39.69 4.25
CA PRO A 578 5.92 -39.83 5.45
C PRO A 578 7.40 -39.54 5.17
N PHE A 579 8.08 -38.99 6.17
CA PHE A 579 9.53 -38.77 6.15
C PHE A 579 10.31 -40.08 5.98
N GLN A 580 11.46 -40.03 5.30
CA GLN A 580 12.38 -41.16 5.13
C GLN A 580 13.81 -40.71 5.49
N HIS A 581 14.62 -41.60 6.10
CA HIS A 581 15.97 -41.29 6.59
C HIS A 581 17.00 -40.81 5.54
N LYS A 582 16.64 -40.78 4.25
CA LYS A 582 17.44 -40.23 3.14
C LYS A 582 17.18 -38.73 2.89
N ASP A 583 16.11 -38.18 3.45
CA ASP A 583 15.58 -36.85 3.13
C ASP A 583 16.38 -35.76 3.87
N LYS A 584 16.93 -34.79 3.14
CA LYS A 584 17.84 -33.76 3.69
C LYS A 584 17.10 -32.52 4.22
N VAL A 585 16.18 -32.73 5.16
CA VAL A 585 15.49 -31.64 5.88
C VAL A 585 16.45 -31.04 6.92
N ARG A 586 16.70 -29.72 6.87
CA ARG A 586 17.49 -28.99 7.89
C ARG A 586 16.61 -28.74 9.15
N CYS A 587 17.24 -28.33 10.25
CA CYS A 587 16.59 -27.89 11.51
C CYS A 587 15.73 -28.89 12.33
N LEU A 588 15.08 -29.90 11.74
CA LEU A 588 14.09 -30.75 12.44
C LEU A 588 14.59 -32.10 12.97
N GLY A 589 15.91 -32.32 13.01
CA GLY A 589 16.53 -33.64 13.20
C GLY A 589 16.15 -34.44 14.47
N ALA A 590 15.79 -33.77 15.57
CA ALA A 590 15.34 -34.43 16.79
C ALA A 590 13.89 -34.94 16.67
N SER A 591 13.02 -34.12 16.10
CA SER A 591 11.59 -34.41 15.95
C SER A 591 11.36 -35.55 14.95
N LEU A 592 12.08 -35.52 13.83
CA LEU A 592 12.08 -36.57 12.81
C LEU A 592 12.61 -37.92 13.33
N ALA A 593 13.48 -37.93 14.34
CA ALA A 593 14.07 -39.14 14.92
C ALA A 593 13.27 -39.73 16.09
N LEU A 594 12.50 -38.90 16.81
CA LEU A 594 11.78 -39.30 18.02
C LEU A 594 10.25 -39.37 17.84
N CYS A 595 9.69 -38.74 16.81
CA CYS A 595 8.28 -38.79 16.43
C CYS A 595 8.09 -38.99 14.90
N PRO A 596 8.73 -39.99 14.25
CA PRO A 596 8.59 -40.21 12.81
C PRO A 596 7.14 -40.50 12.38
N GLU A 597 6.33 -41.13 13.23
CA GLU A 597 4.90 -41.39 13.03
C GLU A 597 4.05 -40.11 12.89
N TYR A 598 4.61 -38.96 13.31
CA TYR A 598 4.01 -37.63 13.22
C TYR A 598 4.83 -36.69 12.33
N SER A 599 5.61 -37.23 11.39
CA SER A 599 6.54 -36.48 10.53
C SER A 599 6.26 -36.68 9.02
N PHE A 600 5.85 -35.61 8.35
CA PHE A 600 5.50 -35.61 6.92
C PHE A 600 6.37 -34.64 6.13
N VAL A 601 6.72 -35.02 4.91
CA VAL A 601 7.42 -34.17 3.94
C VAL A 601 6.56 -33.88 2.73
N LEU A 602 6.79 -32.71 2.16
CA LEU A 602 6.23 -32.21 0.92
C LEU A 602 7.36 -32.15 -0.12
N GLU A 603 7.10 -32.72 -1.29
CA GLU A 603 8.02 -32.70 -2.44
C GLU A 603 7.35 -32.09 -3.67
N ASP A 604 8.10 -31.32 -4.45
CA ASP A 604 7.80 -31.01 -5.85
C ASP A 604 8.88 -31.62 -6.78
N GLU A 605 8.84 -31.26 -8.07
CA GLU A 605 9.78 -31.80 -9.08
C GLU A 605 11.26 -31.48 -8.81
N LEU A 606 11.57 -30.54 -7.90
CA LEU A 606 12.94 -30.17 -7.51
C LEU A 606 13.40 -30.85 -6.20
N GLY A 607 12.49 -31.47 -5.45
CA GLY A 607 12.78 -32.19 -4.20
C GLY A 607 11.91 -31.76 -3.02
N VAL A 608 12.41 -31.97 -1.80
CA VAL A 608 11.67 -31.62 -0.56
C VAL A 608 11.60 -30.10 -0.41
N CYS A 609 10.38 -29.55 -0.54
CA CYS A 609 10.09 -28.12 -0.46
C CYS A 609 9.27 -27.72 0.79
N GLY A 610 8.90 -28.68 1.64
CA GLY A 610 8.33 -28.40 2.96
C GLY A 610 8.17 -29.65 3.83
N CYS A 611 7.74 -29.47 5.08
CA CYS A 611 7.49 -30.54 6.04
C CYS A 611 6.61 -30.08 7.22
N ALA A 612 5.93 -31.04 7.85
CA ALA A 612 5.12 -30.84 9.05
C ALA A 612 5.44 -31.91 10.09
N VAL A 613 5.69 -31.51 11.34
CA VAL A 613 6.11 -32.42 12.42
C VAL A 613 5.36 -32.14 13.72
N GLY A 614 4.61 -33.13 14.18
CA GLY A 614 3.84 -33.11 15.43
C GLY A 614 4.60 -33.69 16.63
N ILE A 615 4.42 -33.07 17.80
CA ILE A 615 4.96 -33.53 19.10
C ILE A 615 3.79 -33.55 20.10
N LEU A 616 3.46 -34.73 20.65
CA LEU A 616 2.31 -34.90 21.54
C LEU A 616 2.50 -34.29 22.94
N ASP A 617 3.69 -34.47 23.52
CA ASP A 617 4.04 -33.92 24.84
C ASP A 617 5.48 -33.41 24.81
N VAL A 618 5.63 -32.09 24.81
CA VAL A 618 6.93 -31.40 24.70
C VAL A 618 7.85 -31.74 25.86
N ARG A 619 7.32 -31.97 27.08
CA ARG A 619 8.12 -32.32 28.26
C ARG A 619 8.78 -33.69 28.13
N SER A 620 8.04 -34.67 27.62
CA SER A 620 8.50 -36.04 27.38
C SER A 620 9.39 -36.12 26.15
N PHE A 621 9.10 -35.32 25.13
CA PHE A 621 9.97 -35.13 23.97
C PHE A 621 11.33 -34.54 24.35
N ALA A 622 11.37 -33.44 25.12
CA ALA A 622 12.62 -32.82 25.60
C ALA A 622 13.46 -33.81 26.42
N LYS A 623 12.84 -34.54 27.35
CA LYS A 623 13.51 -35.61 28.12
C LYS A 623 14.09 -36.71 27.21
N ARG A 624 13.35 -37.18 26.21
CA ARG A 624 13.85 -38.17 25.22
C ARG A 624 15.00 -37.59 24.39
N CYS A 625 14.91 -36.32 23.98
CA CYS A 625 15.94 -35.62 23.24
C CYS A 625 17.26 -35.55 24.03
N GLN A 626 17.20 -35.05 25.27
CA GLN A 626 18.35 -34.95 26.17
C GLN A 626 18.93 -36.32 26.56
N ALA A 627 18.09 -37.34 26.77
CA ALA A 627 18.54 -38.66 27.22
C ALA A 627 19.06 -39.59 26.10
N THR A 628 18.63 -39.40 24.83
CA THR A 628 18.93 -40.36 23.74
C THR A 628 19.43 -39.72 22.45
N TRP A 629 18.85 -38.61 22.01
CA TRP A 629 19.22 -38.00 20.72
C TRP A 629 20.47 -37.13 20.81
N LEU A 630 20.54 -36.22 21.80
CA LEU A 630 21.71 -35.36 22.00
C LEU A 630 23.02 -36.14 22.28
N PRO A 631 23.04 -37.22 23.10
CA PRO A 631 24.22 -38.06 23.23
C PRO A 631 24.63 -38.71 21.91
N ALA A 632 23.69 -39.36 21.20
CA ALA A 632 23.98 -40.03 19.94
C ALA A 632 24.46 -39.07 18.82
N MET A 633 24.00 -37.81 18.82
CA MET A 633 24.51 -36.79 17.89
C MET A 633 25.90 -36.28 18.28
N ARG A 634 26.22 -36.17 19.59
CA ARG A 634 27.55 -35.79 20.07
C ARG A 634 28.61 -36.86 19.76
N ASP A 635 28.28 -38.13 19.94
CA ASP A 635 29.15 -39.25 19.59
C ASP A 635 29.38 -39.34 18.06
N LYS A 636 28.34 -39.03 17.27
CA LYS A 636 28.41 -39.03 15.80
C LYS A 636 29.16 -37.81 15.21
N TYR A 637 29.18 -36.69 15.91
CA TYR A 637 29.82 -35.44 15.48
C TYR A 637 30.70 -34.85 16.60
N PRO A 638 31.85 -35.49 16.93
CA PRO A 638 32.63 -35.17 18.14
C PRO A 638 33.42 -33.84 18.06
N THR A 639 33.69 -33.32 16.86
CA THR A 639 34.28 -31.99 16.67
C THR A 639 33.20 -30.91 16.57
N ARG A 640 33.33 -29.82 17.34
CA ARG A 640 32.41 -28.66 17.25
C ARG A 640 32.35 -28.14 15.81
N PRO A 641 31.18 -28.08 15.16
CA PRO A 641 31.06 -27.46 13.84
C PRO A 641 31.19 -25.94 13.95
N HIS A 642 31.87 -25.32 12.98
CA HIS A 642 31.87 -23.87 12.81
C HIS A 642 30.69 -23.44 11.92
N GLY A 643 30.07 -22.28 12.23
CA GLY A 643 28.97 -21.71 11.46
C GLY A 643 27.57 -22.14 11.90
N GLU A 644 26.57 -21.90 11.05
CA GLU A 644 25.12 -22.00 11.30
C GLU A 644 24.65 -23.34 11.88
N ALA A 645 25.41 -24.42 11.65
CA ALA A 645 25.14 -25.74 12.23
C ALA A 645 25.04 -25.72 13.78
N LEU A 646 25.59 -24.71 14.45
CA LEU A 646 25.47 -24.53 15.90
C LEU A 646 24.02 -24.23 16.35
N LEU A 647 23.22 -23.53 15.52
CA LEU A 647 21.82 -23.18 15.83
C LEU A 647 20.93 -24.44 15.88
N CYS A 648 21.19 -25.40 14.99
CA CYS A 648 20.44 -26.67 14.90
C CYS A 648 20.53 -27.56 16.16
N PHE A 649 21.42 -27.26 17.11
CA PHE A 649 21.57 -28.01 18.36
C PHE A 649 20.99 -27.32 19.60
N HIS A 650 20.49 -26.07 19.47
CA HIS A 650 20.15 -25.24 20.63
C HIS A 650 18.80 -24.50 20.55
N GLU A 651 17.88 -24.91 19.68
CA GLU A 651 16.46 -24.51 19.78
C GLU A 651 15.71 -25.25 20.92
N GLU A 652 16.20 -25.14 22.16
CA GLU A 652 15.35 -25.41 23.33
C GLU A 652 14.40 -24.22 23.51
N GLN A 653 13.25 -24.27 22.84
CA GLN A 653 12.13 -23.33 23.05
C GLN A 653 11.52 -23.59 24.44
N ASP A 654 12.05 -22.91 25.46
CA ASP A 654 11.56 -22.96 26.83
C ASP A 654 10.15 -22.36 26.94
N TYR A 655 9.14 -23.20 26.78
CA TYR A 655 7.75 -22.85 26.99
C TYR A 655 7.43 -22.84 28.49
N PRO A 656 6.85 -21.75 29.04
CA PRO A 656 6.57 -21.65 30.47
C PRO A 656 5.61 -22.75 30.95
N ASP A 657 5.83 -23.23 32.18
CA ASP A 657 5.13 -24.40 32.74
C ASP A 657 3.60 -24.33 32.65
N SER A 658 3.04 -23.14 32.85
CA SER A 658 1.60 -22.86 32.77
C SER A 658 1.04 -23.02 31.35
N LEU A 659 1.82 -22.73 30.31
CA LEU A 659 1.44 -22.96 28.91
C LEU A 659 1.46 -24.46 28.59
N LEU A 660 2.51 -25.18 28.99
CA LEU A 660 2.61 -26.62 28.76
C LEU A 660 1.61 -27.43 29.61
N TYR A 661 1.17 -26.92 30.76
CA TYR A 661 0.11 -27.55 31.57
C TYR A 661 -1.26 -27.54 30.87
N HIS A 662 -1.52 -26.54 30.03
CA HIS A 662 -2.77 -26.43 29.27
C HIS A 662 -2.66 -26.91 27.81
N PHE A 663 -1.46 -26.83 27.22
CA PHE A 663 -1.19 -27.13 25.81
C PHE A 663 0.14 -27.90 25.64
N PRO A 664 0.22 -29.17 26.11
CA PRO A 664 1.45 -29.95 26.15
C PRO A 664 2.03 -30.27 24.77
N SER A 665 1.20 -30.24 23.72
CA SER A 665 1.54 -30.63 22.36
C SER A 665 2.01 -29.46 21.50
N GLN A 666 2.91 -29.71 20.54
CA GLN A 666 3.47 -28.74 19.59
C GLN A 666 3.33 -29.23 18.15
N LEU A 667 3.16 -28.30 17.21
CA LEU A 667 3.43 -28.52 15.79
C LEU A 667 4.61 -27.64 15.37
N ARG A 668 5.45 -28.14 14.45
CA ARG A 668 6.26 -27.31 13.56
C ARG A 668 5.82 -27.54 12.10
N LEU A 669 5.75 -26.46 11.33
CA LEU A 669 5.47 -26.46 9.89
C LEU A 669 6.54 -25.59 9.25
N GLU A 670 7.28 -26.12 8.29
CA GLU A 670 8.36 -25.43 7.59
C GLU A 670 8.18 -25.64 6.08
N ALA A 671 8.37 -24.58 5.30
CA ALA A 671 8.28 -24.57 3.84
C ALA A 671 9.36 -23.65 3.27
N LEU A 672 9.79 -23.92 2.04
CA LEU A 672 10.67 -23.00 1.32
C LEU A 672 9.92 -21.70 0.94
N PRO A 673 10.57 -20.52 0.94
CA PRO A 673 9.93 -19.24 0.62
C PRO A 673 9.23 -19.20 -0.74
N GLU A 674 9.66 -20.04 -1.68
CA GLU A 674 9.11 -20.16 -3.04
C GLU A 674 7.76 -20.93 -3.10
N LEU A 675 7.28 -21.49 -1.98
CA LEU A 675 6.01 -22.23 -1.91
C LEU A 675 4.79 -21.28 -1.78
N VAL A 676 4.36 -20.73 -2.90
CA VAL A 676 3.20 -19.82 -2.98
C VAL A 676 1.84 -20.52 -2.70
N ASP A 677 1.76 -21.86 -2.81
CA ASP A 677 0.49 -22.60 -2.70
C ASP A 677 0.10 -22.99 -1.26
N CYS A 678 -0.68 -22.13 -0.62
CA CYS A 678 -1.26 -22.35 0.71
C CYS A 678 -2.22 -23.57 0.81
N SER A 679 -2.71 -24.11 -0.31
CA SER A 679 -3.57 -25.31 -0.30
C SER A 679 -2.78 -26.59 -0.05
N ILE A 680 -1.49 -26.59 -0.40
CA ILE A 680 -0.57 -27.70 -0.21
C ILE A 680 -0.14 -27.80 1.26
N SER A 681 0.17 -26.66 1.91
CA SER A 681 0.40 -26.61 3.36
C SER A 681 -0.78 -27.14 4.16
N ARG A 682 -2.02 -26.85 3.74
CA ARG A 682 -3.25 -27.42 4.31
C ARG A 682 -3.39 -28.92 4.09
N SER A 683 -2.90 -29.44 2.96
CA SER A 683 -2.96 -30.87 2.62
C SER A 683 -1.93 -31.66 3.43
N LEU A 684 -0.70 -31.15 3.55
CA LEU A 684 0.38 -31.69 4.39
C LEU A 684 -0.04 -31.76 5.87
N LEU A 685 -0.68 -30.70 6.34
CA LEU A 685 -1.32 -30.62 7.65
C LEU A 685 -2.42 -31.69 7.86
N THR A 686 -3.29 -31.87 6.86
CA THR A 686 -4.40 -32.84 6.92
C THR A 686 -3.89 -34.27 7.02
N SER A 687 -2.76 -34.59 6.37
CA SER A 687 -2.08 -35.89 6.51
C SER A 687 -1.63 -36.15 7.95
N LEU A 688 -1.02 -35.17 8.61
CA LEU A 688 -0.59 -35.28 10.01
C LEU A 688 -1.78 -35.42 10.99
N LEU A 689 -2.83 -34.63 10.81
CA LEU A 689 -4.05 -34.74 11.62
C LEU A 689 -4.75 -36.09 11.44
N THR A 690 -4.64 -36.68 10.25
CA THR A 690 -5.14 -38.04 9.97
C THR A 690 -4.30 -39.08 10.71
N ALA A 691 -2.96 -38.94 10.76
CA ALA A 691 -2.09 -39.84 11.52
C ALA A 691 -2.33 -39.76 13.04
N LEU A 692 -2.47 -38.55 13.60
CA LEU A 692 -2.85 -38.34 15.00
C LEU A 692 -4.18 -39.02 15.35
N LYS A 693 -5.18 -38.92 14.45
CA LYS A 693 -6.47 -39.61 14.61
C LYS A 693 -6.36 -41.13 14.48
N ALA A 694 -5.50 -41.63 13.58
CA ALA A 694 -5.30 -43.06 13.36
C ALA A 694 -4.62 -43.77 14.55
N ASN A 695 -3.72 -43.07 15.24
CA ASN A 695 -3.00 -43.59 16.41
C ASN A 695 -3.82 -43.54 17.73
N GLY A 696 -5.04 -43.00 17.69
CA GLY A 696 -5.97 -43.01 18.84
C GLY A 696 -5.81 -41.85 19.84
N GLU A 697 -5.11 -40.79 19.44
CA GLU A 697 -4.91 -39.60 20.28
C GLU A 697 -6.24 -38.86 20.57
N LYS A 698 -6.35 -38.17 21.70
CA LYS A 698 -7.64 -37.62 22.13
C LYS A 698 -7.97 -36.36 21.33
N GLU A 699 -9.25 -36.15 21.06
CA GLU A 699 -9.78 -34.94 20.39
C GLU A 699 -9.26 -33.63 21.01
N ARG A 700 -8.97 -33.63 22.32
CA ARG A 700 -8.44 -32.47 23.05
C ARG A 700 -7.00 -32.12 22.67
N GLU A 701 -6.15 -33.12 22.45
CA GLU A 701 -4.77 -32.92 21.97
C GLU A 701 -4.78 -32.49 20.48
N ILE A 702 -5.63 -33.13 19.67
CA ILE A 702 -5.84 -32.78 18.24
C ILE A 702 -6.35 -31.34 18.08
N CYS A 703 -7.34 -30.91 18.87
CA CYS A 703 -7.85 -29.52 18.84
C CYS A 703 -6.84 -28.50 19.38
N ALA A 704 -6.05 -28.86 20.40
CA ALA A 704 -4.97 -27.99 20.91
C ALA A 704 -3.89 -27.74 19.85
N LEU A 705 -3.55 -28.78 19.07
CA LEU A 705 -2.75 -28.61 17.86
C LEU A 705 -3.48 -27.72 16.85
N TYR A 706 -4.74 -27.97 16.52
CA TYR A 706 -5.46 -27.24 15.46
C TYR A 706 -5.59 -25.72 15.73
N VAL A 707 -5.67 -25.30 17.00
CA VAL A 707 -5.63 -23.88 17.37
C VAL A 707 -4.21 -23.30 17.27
N LYS A 708 -3.17 -24.05 17.72
CA LYS A 708 -1.77 -23.65 17.48
C LYS A 708 -1.45 -23.58 15.98
N ILE A 709 -2.01 -24.48 15.17
CA ILE A 709 -1.88 -24.52 13.71
C ILE A 709 -2.42 -23.26 13.06
N LEU A 710 -3.67 -22.87 13.37
CA LEU A 710 -4.26 -21.66 12.80
C LEU A 710 -3.47 -20.42 13.22
N LEU A 711 -2.98 -20.36 14.47
CA LEU A 711 -2.07 -19.31 14.91
C LEU A 711 -0.70 -19.35 14.19
N GLN A 712 -0.09 -20.52 14.00
CA GLN A 712 1.21 -20.69 13.33
C GLN A 712 1.13 -20.35 11.84
N MET A 713 0.05 -20.76 11.16
CA MET A 713 -0.22 -20.39 9.77
C MET A 713 -0.47 -18.89 9.65
N CYS A 714 -1.24 -18.28 10.56
CA CYS A 714 -1.33 -16.82 10.60
C CYS A 714 0.04 -16.17 10.85
N ILE A 715 0.88 -16.71 11.74
CA ILE A 715 2.22 -16.19 12.07
C ILE A 715 3.22 -16.34 10.91
N GLN A 716 3.05 -17.34 10.03
CA GLN A 716 3.82 -17.51 8.80
C GLN A 716 3.21 -16.75 7.59
N LEU A 717 2.07 -16.08 7.80
CA LEU A 717 1.39 -15.17 6.86
C LEU A 717 1.29 -13.75 7.45
N LEU A 718 2.09 -13.44 8.48
CA LEU A 718 2.13 -12.17 9.25
C LEU A 718 3.44 -11.43 8.94
#